data_AF-A0A937NFE4-F1
#
_entry.id   AF-A0A937NFE4-F1
#
_cell.length_a   1.000
_cell.length_b   1.000
_cell.length_c   1.000
_cell.angle_alpha   90.00
_cell.angle_beta   90.00
_cell.angle_gamma   90.00
#
_symmetry.space_group_name_H-M   'P 1'
#
loop_
_entity.id
_entity.type
_entity.pdbx_description
1 polymer ?
#
loop_
_entity_poly.entity_id
_entity_poly.type
_entity_poly.pdbx_seq_one_letter_code
_entity_poly.pdbx_strand_id
1 'polypeptide(L)'
;MPRHKCTWALLSCLVAVMSSTAIAKPVTVTIRDYIGVEWRDELVHYPLHFDAGELKGKAIARVRVDARQAVPCQISDVSRYDDGSIRSFNVWFFANVPANEAVSYLIEPGEAGPTGSAVSVKETAEQIELMTRAPKPIGIRLLGGSREYPYPVPAADAPGPIQALLLPSGRATGEGRFEVPFFVKSYEAEVTARGPLFAEVRVKYTFDTGYWTFKAKVLAGCPMVIIEEELDTGYADQTWDQVDRFYSFRINGEGFRPKQAFYTGRTDTDEYHDLLTQEIQDQMKRDKTGTSHTEHSCGTAVNGYAFGFPRENDRCDYYLTSWPTWSPRCGIAVRFVEPGKDAVGFATLTTSKWRNPLSLRFRVNRKGELLASLPMQVYEQDWVSEGFGRYSPNATGKTLFVPENTARRHYGIMLSSAENEIENKMDSLIRLAVKLGSHPLDTVKDWTLDWPDPMAKQTWAKESTEQGTTAVQRMRDWVELKRTLGHFGLYSMWNHRSMTHVRFPLLSPVVDSPDSITAEQRRELRRLCAYQAYVLNSREHFPWGVGCHLGNPNMSIMAVNARVKSSLLVKDHPMFKVWGAWTREFVKDYIRRFTRESGAPYENVHYTLGVTLREIAESNKVFLENGLGDALDTDLFRRSMRFTLDWITPPELRWNGHRVYLPIGNGASYPSMPPDFGELIIDYFKGRDPELAGQLQWATNQTLPVDKQVHLVKEVVPKLSSVHHKDYGVFFRHGFGTPHETLFSIMAGNCDGHNELETDQMAYTLYAKGHPIHLTFGNGYHPMFVRPWLRNRVSIDHKFEVTERNSTQVATACFMPDAEYMRATRDVDQIRPLQTEHPLLTENGMQWSDEERKSWPTPPTDIETIPTIRWHRQVLFLKDADPKGPNYFVLRDAFGGMPTRPTDLSLWFLANTMQRRGSVFHFDGQVKVDMDVFVNTPTEFEPITDKYGHPAQPYGRLTGWDKEYFPEGKRREDQLLLRIAQPAGKGYLVVLYPRLKEADPPATFHRLGDNAVRIETTLSTDYALLAPFEFSFKDERVQFKGQAATVRFFKSGRIAVANCEGKIEASVSGKRITGEGAFVVSIEGNKVTIRKHDKTATVQVD
;
A
#
# COMPACT_ATOMS: atom_id res chain seq x y z
N MET A 1 59.22 -48.17 -35.23
CA MET A 1 59.58 -47.70 -36.59
C MET A 1 58.78 -46.45 -36.93
N PRO A 2 59.35 -45.53 -37.72
CA PRO A 2 59.44 -44.13 -37.30
C PRO A 2 59.17 -43.10 -38.43
N ARG A 3 59.24 -41.81 -38.07
CA ARG A 3 59.82 -40.67 -38.83
C ARG A 3 59.10 -40.24 -40.14
N HIS A 4 58.95 -38.94 -40.43
CA HIS A 4 60.03 -37.99 -40.70
C HIS A 4 59.51 -36.53 -40.55
N LYS A 5 60.20 -35.66 -39.79
CA LYS A 5 61.13 -34.56 -40.21
C LYS A 5 60.39 -33.34 -40.81
N CYS A 6 60.77 -32.07 -40.62
CA CYS A 6 61.85 -31.40 -39.92
C CYS A 6 61.50 -29.90 -39.83
N THR A 7 62.15 -29.24 -38.89
CA THR A 7 62.18 -27.83 -38.54
C THR A 7 62.93 -26.92 -39.55
N TRP A 8 62.42 -25.68 -39.69
CA TRP A 8 63.07 -24.36 -39.87
C TRP A 8 63.96 -24.03 -41.10
N ALA A 9 63.58 -22.96 -41.82
CA ALA A 9 64.48 -21.87 -42.26
C ALA A 9 63.69 -20.61 -42.65
N LEU A 10 64.16 -19.46 -42.17
CA LEU A 10 63.64 -18.12 -42.40
C LEU A 10 63.71 -17.69 -43.87
N LEU A 11 62.71 -16.91 -44.31
CA LEU A 11 62.93 -15.81 -45.24
C LEU A 11 62.09 -14.60 -44.81
N SER A 12 62.74 -13.70 -44.08
CA SER A 12 62.28 -12.34 -43.83
C SER A 12 62.68 -11.47 -45.01
N CYS A 13 61.71 -10.86 -45.71
CA CYS A 13 61.88 -9.56 -46.37
C CYS A 13 60.53 -8.95 -46.76
N LEU A 14 60.19 -7.86 -46.05
CA LEU A 14 59.30 -6.76 -46.40
C LEU A 14 57.92 -7.10 -47.00
N VAL A 15 56.93 -7.25 -46.12
CA VAL A 15 55.59 -6.72 -46.40
C VAL A 15 55.52 -5.37 -45.70
N ALA A 16 55.40 -4.31 -46.49
CA ALA A 16 55.02 -3.00 -45.98
C ALA A 16 53.72 -3.15 -45.19
N VAL A 17 53.80 -2.98 -43.87
CA VAL A 17 52.61 -2.80 -43.05
C VAL A 17 52.05 -1.44 -43.47
N MET A 18 51.12 -1.45 -44.43
CA MET A 18 50.15 -0.38 -44.52
C MET A 18 49.37 -0.43 -43.20
N SER A 19 49.79 0.39 -42.25
CA SER A 19 48.95 0.77 -41.13
C SER A 19 47.73 1.49 -41.71
N SER A 20 46.70 0.73 -42.07
CA SER A 20 45.38 1.31 -42.27
C SER A 20 44.99 1.92 -40.93
N THR A 21 45.13 3.23 -40.82
CA THR A 21 44.44 4.00 -39.78
C THR A 21 42.96 3.66 -39.95
N ALA A 22 42.42 2.83 -39.06
CA ALA A 22 40.98 2.63 -38.99
C ALA A 22 40.39 4.00 -38.67
N ILE A 23 39.68 4.59 -39.62
CA ILE A 23 38.94 5.83 -39.43
C ILE A 23 37.57 5.40 -38.92
N ALA A 24 37.18 5.90 -37.74
CA ALA A 24 35.83 5.69 -37.20
C ALA A 24 34.78 6.05 -38.25
N LYS A 25 33.90 5.11 -38.57
CA LYS A 25 32.94 5.27 -39.67
C LYS A 25 31.77 6.17 -39.24
N PRO A 26 31.24 7.01 -40.15
CA PRO A 26 29.98 7.70 -39.91
C PRO A 26 28.84 6.71 -39.62
N VAL A 27 27.95 7.09 -38.72
CA VAL A 27 26.79 6.31 -38.30
C VAL A 27 25.52 7.10 -38.60
N THR A 28 24.58 6.50 -39.34
CA THR A 28 23.24 7.09 -39.54
C THR A 28 22.29 6.55 -38.49
N VAL A 29 21.65 7.46 -37.75
CA VAL A 29 20.61 7.17 -36.77
C VAL A 29 19.29 7.72 -37.28
N THR A 30 18.27 6.88 -37.43
CA THR A 30 16.92 7.32 -37.80
C THR A 30 16.01 7.27 -36.58
N ILE A 31 15.41 8.40 -36.23
CA ILE A 31 14.43 8.51 -35.15
C ILE A 31 13.05 8.69 -35.80
N ARG A 32 12.08 7.87 -35.39
CA ARG A 32 10.71 7.87 -35.93
C ARG A 32 9.69 8.02 -34.82
N ASP A 33 8.67 8.84 -35.07
CA ASP A 33 7.47 8.85 -34.24
C ASP A 33 6.53 7.70 -34.64
N TYR A 34 6.09 6.97 -33.62
CA TYR A 34 5.23 5.79 -33.77
C TYR A 34 3.88 5.92 -33.08
N ILE A 35 3.67 7.01 -32.33
CA ILE A 35 2.50 7.20 -31.47
C ILE A 35 1.65 8.40 -31.88
N GLY A 36 1.97 9.03 -33.01
CA GLY A 36 1.19 10.12 -33.60
C GLY A 36 1.38 11.46 -32.89
N VAL A 37 2.56 11.69 -32.30
CA VAL A 37 2.85 12.92 -31.56
C VAL A 37 4.05 13.64 -32.12
N GLU A 38 4.00 14.96 -32.07
CA GLU A 38 5.10 15.80 -32.48
C GLU A 38 6.13 15.95 -31.36
N TRP A 39 7.40 15.74 -31.70
CA TRP A 39 8.53 15.91 -30.80
C TRP A 39 9.32 17.14 -31.23
N ARG A 40 9.34 18.17 -30.38
CA ARG A 40 10.04 19.44 -30.64
C ARG A 40 11.12 19.71 -29.62
N ASP A 41 12.32 20.03 -30.09
CA ASP A 41 13.49 20.36 -29.28
C ASP A 41 13.72 19.35 -28.16
N GLU A 42 13.67 18.06 -28.50
CA GLU A 42 13.90 16.97 -27.56
C GLU A 42 15.39 16.67 -27.49
N LEU A 43 15.97 16.77 -26.31
CA LEU A 43 17.38 16.43 -26.11
C LEU A 43 17.52 14.91 -26.13
N VAL A 44 18.27 14.38 -27.10
CA VAL A 44 18.50 12.94 -27.26
C VAL A 44 19.99 12.63 -27.25
N HIS A 45 20.35 11.41 -26.85
CA HIS A 45 21.70 10.89 -26.96
C HIS A 45 21.79 9.61 -27.78
N TYR A 46 22.97 9.40 -28.37
CA TYR A 46 23.36 8.15 -28.98
C TYR A 46 24.74 7.72 -28.47
N PRO A 47 24.86 6.52 -27.86
CA PRO A 47 26.15 5.99 -27.44
C PRO A 47 26.93 5.46 -28.64
N LEU A 48 28.21 5.83 -28.73
CA LEU A 48 29.16 5.29 -29.70
C LEU A 48 30.23 4.45 -29.00
N HIS A 49 30.56 3.31 -29.61
CA HIS A 49 31.60 2.39 -29.16
C HIS A 49 32.62 2.21 -30.28
N PHE A 50 33.89 2.12 -29.91
CA PHE A 50 35.01 1.99 -30.84
C PHE A 50 35.95 0.88 -30.38
N ASP A 51 36.54 0.18 -31.33
CA ASP A 51 37.62 -0.77 -31.06
C ASP A 51 38.92 -0.03 -30.69
N ALA A 52 39.82 -0.73 -29.99
CA ALA A 52 41.10 -0.16 -29.60
C ALA A 52 41.87 0.36 -30.84
N GLY A 53 42.25 1.64 -30.79
CA GLY A 53 42.96 2.32 -31.87
C GLY A 53 42.10 2.87 -33.02
N GLU A 54 40.78 2.62 -33.05
CA GLU A 54 39.87 3.09 -34.11
C GLU A 54 39.60 4.60 -34.06
N LEU A 55 39.50 5.17 -32.85
CA LEU A 55 39.35 6.61 -32.67
C LEU A 55 40.36 7.13 -31.65
N LYS A 56 41.31 7.94 -32.12
CA LYS A 56 42.39 8.52 -31.31
C LYS A 56 42.19 10.02 -31.15
N GLY A 57 42.76 10.59 -30.08
CA GLY A 57 42.73 12.04 -29.85
C GLY A 57 41.49 12.52 -29.09
N LYS A 58 40.93 13.66 -29.51
CA LYS A 58 39.80 14.32 -28.82
C LYS A 58 38.47 13.64 -29.17
N ALA A 59 37.61 13.47 -28.17
CA ALA A 59 36.26 12.97 -28.38
C ALA A 59 35.37 14.09 -28.95
N ILE A 60 35.19 14.08 -30.26
CA ILE A 60 34.36 15.04 -31.01
C ILE A 60 33.50 14.29 -32.02
N ALA A 61 32.38 14.88 -32.40
CA ALA A 61 31.54 14.41 -33.49
C ALA A 61 30.86 15.60 -34.18
N ARG A 62 30.41 15.39 -35.43
CA ARG A 62 29.47 16.25 -36.15
C ARG A 62 28.17 15.50 -36.35
N VAL A 63 27.03 16.17 -36.17
CA VAL A 63 25.70 15.61 -36.47
C VAL A 63 25.07 16.40 -37.61
N ARG A 64 24.56 15.72 -38.64
CA ARG A 64 23.80 16.33 -39.75
C ARG A 64 22.39 15.76 -39.85
N VAL A 65 21.40 16.64 -39.90
CA VAL A 65 20.00 16.27 -40.21
C VAL A 65 19.88 16.02 -41.71
N ASP A 66 19.31 14.87 -42.06
CA ASP A 66 19.13 14.34 -43.41
C ASP A 66 20.41 14.43 -44.27
N ALA A 67 21.56 14.21 -43.63
CA ALA A 67 22.91 14.33 -44.21
C ALA A 67 23.24 15.70 -44.83
N ARG A 68 22.43 16.74 -44.59
CA ARG A 68 22.57 18.06 -45.19
C ARG A 68 23.03 19.08 -44.15
N GLN A 69 22.17 19.39 -43.19
CA GLN A 69 22.35 20.50 -42.26
C GLN A 69 23.04 20.04 -40.99
N ALA A 70 24.23 20.58 -40.71
CA ALA A 70 24.90 20.31 -39.46
C ALA A 70 24.18 21.01 -38.28
N VAL A 71 23.96 20.28 -37.19
CA VAL A 71 23.31 20.79 -35.97
C VAL A 71 24.29 20.79 -34.80
N PRO A 72 24.11 21.68 -33.80
CA PRO A 72 24.92 21.63 -32.58
C PRO A 72 24.82 20.27 -31.90
N CYS A 73 25.95 19.73 -31.49
CA CYS A 73 26.04 18.48 -30.75
C CYS A 73 27.03 18.60 -29.59
N GLN A 74 26.92 17.73 -28.59
CA GLN A 74 27.77 17.74 -27.40
C GLN A 74 28.18 16.32 -27.02
N ILE A 75 29.42 16.15 -26.57
CA ILE A 75 29.97 14.86 -26.15
C ILE A 75 29.97 14.75 -24.62
N SER A 76 29.63 13.58 -24.08
CA SER A 76 29.79 13.26 -22.65
C SER A 76 30.27 11.81 -22.44
N ASP A 77 30.60 11.47 -21.20
CA ASP A 77 30.89 10.10 -20.76
C ASP A 77 31.99 9.39 -21.56
N VAL A 78 33.08 10.12 -21.82
CA VAL A 78 34.22 9.60 -22.60
C VAL A 78 34.97 8.54 -21.81
N SER A 79 34.99 7.31 -22.32
CA SER A 79 35.83 6.22 -21.85
C SER A 79 37.00 5.98 -22.80
N ARG A 80 38.14 5.56 -22.28
CA ARG A 80 39.36 5.28 -23.06
C ARG A 80 39.93 3.91 -22.71
N TYR A 81 40.63 3.31 -23.66
CA TYR A 81 41.49 2.14 -23.42
C TYR A 81 42.84 2.58 -22.83
N ASP A 82 43.61 1.60 -22.34
CA ASP A 82 44.95 1.83 -21.77
C ASP A 82 45.93 2.45 -22.77
N ASP A 83 45.72 2.23 -24.07
CA ASP A 83 46.51 2.83 -25.15
C ASP A 83 46.13 4.31 -25.45
N GLY A 84 45.18 4.87 -24.71
CA GLY A 84 44.69 6.24 -24.84
C GLY A 84 43.66 6.46 -25.96
N SER A 85 43.37 5.44 -26.76
CA SER A 85 42.29 5.50 -27.75
C SER A 85 40.91 5.54 -27.07
N ILE A 86 39.94 6.14 -27.74
CA ILE A 86 38.59 6.29 -27.22
C ILE A 86 37.89 4.94 -27.32
N ARG A 87 37.31 4.50 -26.21
CA ARG A 87 36.49 3.29 -26.11
C ARG A 87 35.02 3.59 -26.39
N SER A 88 34.51 4.67 -25.83
CA SER A 88 33.11 5.09 -26.02
C SER A 88 32.88 6.53 -25.62
N PHE A 89 31.80 7.13 -26.13
CA PHE A 89 31.21 8.37 -25.61
C PHE A 89 29.75 8.51 -26.06
N ASN A 90 29.01 9.41 -25.41
CA ASN A 90 27.65 9.79 -25.80
C ASN A 90 27.68 11.03 -26.71
N VAL A 91 26.91 11.01 -27.80
CA VAL A 91 26.65 12.17 -28.66
C VAL A 91 25.25 12.69 -28.39
N TRP A 92 25.15 13.92 -27.89
CA TRP A 92 23.89 14.61 -27.63
C TRP A 92 23.56 15.61 -28.74
N PHE A 93 22.28 15.74 -29.08
CA PHE A 93 21.74 16.75 -30.01
C PHE A 93 20.24 16.97 -29.75
N PHE A 94 19.70 18.10 -30.22
CA PHE A 94 18.24 18.30 -30.21
C PHE A 94 17.62 17.66 -31.45
N ALA A 95 16.62 16.83 -31.22
CA ALA A 95 15.82 16.21 -32.27
C ALA A 95 14.47 16.92 -32.40
N ASN A 96 14.05 17.11 -33.66
CA ASN A 96 12.71 17.50 -34.03
C ASN A 96 12.15 16.38 -34.92
N VAL A 97 11.06 15.75 -34.50
CA VAL A 97 10.44 14.62 -35.20
C VAL A 97 8.94 14.91 -35.34
N PRO A 98 8.46 15.20 -36.56
CA PRO A 98 7.03 15.41 -36.80
C PRO A 98 6.21 14.15 -36.48
N ALA A 99 4.93 14.33 -36.16
CA ALA A 99 4.03 13.23 -35.85
C ALA A 99 3.96 12.22 -37.02
N ASN A 100 4.09 10.93 -36.71
CA ASN A 100 4.13 9.82 -37.66
C ASN A 100 5.29 9.83 -38.70
N GLU A 101 6.25 10.75 -38.58
CA GLU A 101 7.38 10.88 -39.50
C GLU A 101 8.69 10.32 -38.92
N ALA A 102 9.72 10.24 -39.76
CA ALA A 102 11.07 9.83 -39.37
C ALA A 102 12.10 10.84 -39.85
N VAL A 103 13.10 11.11 -39.03
CA VAL A 103 14.20 12.04 -39.32
C VAL A 103 15.53 11.31 -39.15
N SER A 104 16.43 11.49 -40.11
CA SER A 104 17.74 10.82 -40.08
C SER A 104 18.84 11.79 -39.65
N TYR A 105 19.72 11.31 -38.77
CA TYR A 105 20.85 12.03 -38.22
C TYR A 105 22.13 11.28 -38.59
N LEU A 106 22.97 11.88 -39.42
CA LEU A 106 24.31 11.37 -39.73
C LEU A 106 25.29 11.86 -38.68
N ILE A 107 25.85 10.95 -37.89
CA ILE A 107 26.86 11.20 -36.86
C ILE A 107 28.23 10.85 -37.45
N GLU A 108 29.14 11.81 -37.49
CA GLU A 108 30.49 11.69 -38.02
C GLU A 108 31.50 11.79 -36.84
N PRO A 109 31.98 10.66 -36.27
CA PRO A 109 32.93 10.69 -35.16
C PRO A 109 34.29 11.22 -35.60
N GLY A 110 34.98 11.99 -34.74
CA GLY A 110 36.26 12.62 -35.08
C GLY A 110 36.15 13.90 -35.91
N GLU A 111 34.96 14.23 -36.42
CA GLU A 111 34.68 15.48 -37.11
C GLU A 111 34.15 16.54 -36.15
N ALA A 112 34.50 17.81 -36.36
CA ALA A 112 33.98 18.90 -35.54
C ALA A 112 32.60 19.37 -36.06
N GLY A 113 31.58 19.34 -35.20
CA GLY A 113 30.27 19.95 -35.47
C GLY A 113 30.25 21.48 -35.36
N PRO A 114 29.10 22.11 -35.68
CA PRO A 114 28.90 23.54 -35.51
C PRO A 114 29.15 23.97 -34.07
N THR A 115 30.04 24.94 -33.89
CA THR A 115 30.29 25.56 -32.60
C THR A 115 29.26 26.67 -32.37
N GLY A 116 28.26 26.39 -31.55
CA GLY A 116 27.36 27.40 -30.97
C GLY A 116 27.54 27.44 -29.46
N SER A 117 27.03 28.46 -28.80
CA SER A 117 26.99 28.49 -27.33
C SER A 117 25.63 29.01 -26.90
N ALA A 118 24.62 28.14 -26.92
CA ALA A 118 23.30 28.48 -26.37
C ALA A 118 23.30 28.45 -24.83
N VAL A 119 24.33 27.85 -24.23
CA VAL A 119 24.63 27.87 -22.80
C VAL A 119 25.99 28.54 -22.56
N SER A 120 26.15 29.23 -21.43
CA SER A 120 27.42 29.78 -20.96
C SER A 120 27.77 29.24 -19.58
N VAL A 121 29.05 28.95 -19.39
CA VAL A 121 29.65 28.60 -18.09
C VAL A 121 30.71 29.65 -17.78
N LYS A 122 30.52 30.40 -16.70
CA LYS A 122 31.56 31.29 -16.14
C LYS A 122 32.05 30.71 -14.83
N GLU A 123 33.35 30.64 -14.67
CA GLU A 123 33.99 29.99 -13.53
C GLU A 123 35.00 30.95 -12.93
N THR A 124 34.90 31.17 -11.63
CA THR A 124 35.88 31.86 -10.79
C THR A 124 36.36 30.89 -9.71
N ALA A 125 37.33 31.31 -8.90
CA ALA A 125 37.82 30.47 -7.79
C ALA A 125 36.73 30.19 -6.74
N GLU A 126 35.74 31.08 -6.63
CA GLU A 126 34.68 31.03 -5.61
C GLU A 126 33.31 30.62 -6.16
N GLN A 127 33.04 30.76 -7.46
CA GLN A 127 31.70 30.61 -8.04
C GLN A 127 31.70 30.01 -9.45
N ILE A 128 30.66 29.23 -9.76
CA ILE A 128 30.39 28.71 -11.11
C ILE A 128 28.98 29.11 -11.54
N GLU A 129 28.87 29.88 -12.62
CA GLU A 129 27.60 30.37 -13.19
C GLU A 129 27.24 29.60 -14.46
N LEU A 130 26.08 28.94 -14.46
CA LEU A 130 25.47 28.27 -15.59
C LEU A 130 24.28 29.09 -16.09
N MET A 131 24.25 29.46 -17.37
CA MET A 131 23.17 30.28 -17.93
C MET A 131 22.80 29.89 -19.36
N THR A 132 21.52 30.00 -19.71
CA THR A 132 21.07 30.07 -21.11
C THR A 132 21.44 31.44 -21.72
N ARG A 133 21.64 31.50 -23.03
CA ARG A 133 21.85 32.76 -23.76
C ARG A 133 20.52 33.34 -24.26
N ALA A 134 20.57 34.61 -24.68
CA ALA A 134 19.49 35.50 -25.15
C ALA A 134 18.29 34.83 -25.87
N PRO A 135 17.08 35.43 -25.83
CA PRO A 135 16.79 36.82 -25.43
C PRO A 135 16.52 37.05 -23.94
N LYS A 136 16.19 36.02 -23.16
CA LYS A 136 15.98 36.12 -21.70
C LYS A 136 16.87 35.10 -20.99
N PRO A 137 18.12 35.44 -20.62
CA PRO A 137 19.02 34.51 -19.97
C PRO A 137 18.45 34.09 -18.61
N ILE A 138 18.44 32.79 -18.36
CA ILE A 138 18.13 32.21 -17.04
C ILE A 138 19.24 31.28 -16.62
N GLY A 139 19.36 30.99 -15.33
CA GLY A 139 20.45 30.15 -14.87
C GLY A 139 20.56 29.97 -13.36
N ILE A 140 21.68 29.39 -12.97
CA ILE A 140 22.03 29.15 -11.57
C ILE A 140 23.51 29.48 -11.37
N ARG A 141 23.81 30.12 -10.25
CA ARG A 141 25.15 30.37 -9.74
C ARG A 141 25.38 29.46 -8.54
N LEU A 142 26.46 28.71 -8.60
CA LEU A 142 26.86 27.73 -7.63
C LEU A 142 28.19 28.10 -6.96
N LEU A 143 28.47 27.48 -5.82
CA LEU A 143 29.79 27.48 -5.19
C LEU A 143 30.82 26.89 -6.16
N GLY A 144 31.98 27.54 -6.27
CA GLY A 144 33.13 27.11 -7.06
C GLY A 144 34.31 26.65 -6.21
N GLY A 145 35.30 26.03 -6.87
CA GLY A 145 36.53 25.58 -6.24
C GLY A 145 36.38 24.36 -5.34
N SER A 146 37.45 24.06 -4.60
CA SER A 146 37.49 22.97 -3.61
C SER A 146 38.14 23.47 -2.33
N ARG A 147 37.62 23.03 -1.18
CA ARG A 147 38.20 23.34 0.12
C ARG A 147 38.16 22.12 1.02
N GLU A 148 39.32 21.79 1.57
CA GLU A 148 39.47 20.86 2.68
C GLU A 148 39.78 21.66 3.94
N TYR A 149 39.02 21.44 5.01
CA TYR A 149 39.23 22.15 6.26
C TYR A 149 40.20 21.34 7.13
N PRO A 150 41.22 21.99 7.75
CA PRO A 150 42.14 21.29 8.65
C PRO A 150 41.43 20.57 9.81
N TYR A 151 40.30 21.13 10.25
CA TYR A 151 39.35 20.51 11.17
C TYR A 151 37.94 20.72 10.62
N PRO A 152 37.02 19.76 10.79
CA PRO A 152 35.63 19.94 10.39
C PRO A 152 35.06 21.24 10.98
N VAL A 153 34.39 22.06 10.17
CA VAL A 153 33.75 23.31 10.62
C VAL A 153 32.24 23.15 10.71
N PRO A 154 31.54 23.86 11.61
CA PRO A 154 30.07 23.81 11.64
C PRO A 154 29.48 24.06 10.25
N ALA A 155 28.51 23.26 9.82
CA ALA A 155 27.96 23.37 8.46
C ALA A 155 27.37 24.76 8.18
N ALA A 156 26.83 25.44 9.21
CA ALA A 156 26.33 26.82 9.09
C ALA A 156 27.42 27.84 8.69
N ASP A 157 28.69 27.55 8.97
CA ASP A 157 29.84 28.40 8.60
C ASP A 157 30.41 28.05 7.22
N ALA A 158 29.93 26.98 6.59
CA ALA A 158 30.29 26.59 5.24
C ALA A 158 29.31 27.18 4.20
N PRO A 159 29.80 27.63 3.03
CA PRO A 159 28.92 28.14 1.98
C PRO A 159 28.03 27.02 1.42
N GLY A 160 26.75 27.31 1.18
CA GLY A 160 25.83 26.39 0.49
C GLY A 160 26.08 26.30 -1.03
N PRO A 161 25.63 25.24 -1.71
CA PRO A 161 25.88 25.08 -3.14
C PRO A 161 25.18 26.13 -4.00
N ILE A 162 23.97 26.59 -3.67
CA ILE A 162 23.25 27.61 -4.47
C ILE A 162 23.60 29.00 -3.95
N GLN A 163 24.28 29.78 -4.78
CA GLN A 163 24.62 31.18 -4.52
C GLN A 163 23.55 32.12 -5.06
N ALA A 164 22.99 31.84 -6.25
CA ALA A 164 21.88 32.59 -6.83
C ALA A 164 21.15 31.79 -7.92
N LEU A 165 19.86 32.04 -8.09
CA LEU A 165 19.04 31.74 -9.26
C LEU A 165 18.95 33.03 -10.09
N LEU A 166 19.11 32.90 -11.41
CA LEU A 166 19.20 34.02 -12.34
C LEU A 166 17.90 34.10 -13.15
N LEU A 167 17.14 35.17 -12.93
CA LEU A 167 15.79 35.34 -13.44
C LEU A 167 15.78 36.00 -14.83
N PRO A 168 14.72 35.78 -15.65
CA PRO A 168 14.59 36.36 -16.98
C PRO A 168 14.70 37.89 -17.03
N SER A 169 14.31 38.57 -15.95
CA SER A 169 14.44 40.04 -15.81
C SER A 169 15.88 40.54 -15.62
N GLY A 170 16.86 39.64 -15.47
CA GLY A 170 18.24 39.96 -15.07
C GLY A 170 18.44 40.09 -13.56
N ARG A 171 17.37 39.97 -12.76
CA ARG A 171 17.44 39.92 -11.29
C ARG A 171 17.97 38.57 -10.81
N ALA A 172 18.49 38.55 -9.59
CA ALA A 172 18.92 37.33 -8.92
C ALA A 172 18.12 37.13 -7.62
N THR A 173 17.84 35.88 -7.28
CA THR A 173 17.27 35.49 -5.98
C THR A 173 17.89 34.17 -5.57
N GLY A 174 18.04 33.89 -4.29
CA GLY A 174 18.82 32.75 -3.81
C GLY A 174 19.48 33.08 -2.50
N GLU A 175 20.59 32.39 -2.22
CA GLU A 175 21.36 32.35 -0.96
C GLU A 175 21.04 31.09 -0.15
N GLY A 176 21.84 30.04 -0.38
CA GLY A 176 21.75 28.75 0.30
C GLY A 176 22.55 28.72 1.61
N ARG A 177 21.95 28.16 2.65
CA ARG A 177 22.55 27.96 3.97
C ARG A 177 22.25 26.58 4.53
N PHE A 178 23.17 26.06 5.32
CA PHE A 178 22.98 24.84 6.08
C PHE A 178 22.36 25.17 7.44
N GLU A 179 21.28 24.47 7.75
CA GLU A 179 20.58 24.46 9.03
C GLU A 179 20.64 23.02 9.56
N VAL A 180 21.86 22.52 9.79
CA VAL A 180 22.13 21.15 10.27
C VAL A 180 23.17 21.18 11.39
N PRO A 181 23.14 20.22 12.32
CA PRO A 181 24.10 20.17 13.42
C PRO A 181 25.45 19.54 13.05
N PHE A 182 25.64 19.11 11.79
CA PHE A 182 26.85 18.41 11.33
C PHE A 182 27.98 19.37 11.00
N PHE A 183 29.16 18.82 10.81
CA PHE A 183 30.36 19.55 10.42
C PHE A 183 30.75 19.22 8.98
N VAL A 184 31.19 20.23 8.22
CA VAL A 184 31.75 20.05 6.87
C VAL A 184 33.24 19.81 6.98
N LYS A 185 33.70 18.66 6.48
CA LYS A 185 35.13 18.30 6.33
C LYS A 185 35.71 18.92 5.07
N SER A 186 34.98 18.82 3.97
CA SER A 186 35.41 19.34 2.68
C SER A 186 34.25 19.56 1.72
N TYR A 187 34.48 20.38 0.70
CA TYR A 187 33.65 20.42 -0.49
C TYR A 187 34.50 20.50 -1.76
N GLU A 188 33.96 20.01 -2.87
CA GLU A 188 34.52 20.17 -4.22
C GLU A 188 33.40 20.52 -5.20
N ALA A 189 33.65 21.51 -6.06
CA ALA A 189 32.79 21.86 -7.18
C ALA A 189 33.52 21.55 -8.50
N GLU A 190 32.82 20.89 -9.42
CA GLU A 190 33.36 20.46 -10.71
C GLU A 190 32.34 20.72 -11.83
N VAL A 191 32.79 21.34 -12.92
CA VAL A 191 32.02 21.40 -14.17
C VAL A 191 32.11 20.02 -14.85
N THR A 192 31.08 19.19 -14.69
CA THR A 192 31.05 17.82 -15.24
C THR A 192 30.66 17.79 -16.72
N ALA A 193 30.01 18.84 -17.23
CA ALA A 193 29.73 18.99 -18.66
C ALA A 193 29.79 20.44 -19.13
N ARG A 194 30.40 20.64 -20.30
CA ARG A 194 30.50 21.94 -20.96
C ARG A 194 30.25 21.76 -22.46
N GLY A 195 29.19 22.37 -22.97
CA GLY A 195 28.99 22.39 -24.41
C GLY A 195 27.82 23.25 -24.88
N PRO A 196 27.51 23.18 -26.19
CA PRO A 196 26.50 24.01 -26.84
C PRO A 196 25.07 23.73 -26.36
N LEU A 197 24.80 22.50 -25.90
CA LEU A 197 23.45 22.02 -25.60
C LEU A 197 23.13 22.11 -24.12
N PHE A 198 24.10 21.81 -23.27
CA PHE A 198 23.94 21.88 -21.83
C PHE A 198 25.26 22.11 -21.11
N ALA A 199 25.14 22.61 -19.88
CA ALA A 199 26.22 22.62 -18.93
C ALA A 199 25.75 22.00 -17.61
N GLU A 200 26.66 21.30 -16.94
CA GLU A 200 26.39 20.62 -15.68
C GLU A 200 27.52 20.89 -14.69
N VAL A 201 27.15 21.12 -13.44
CA VAL A 201 28.07 21.27 -12.31
C VAL A 201 27.66 20.30 -11.22
N ARG A 202 28.65 19.64 -10.62
CA ARG A 202 28.55 18.80 -9.44
C ARG A 202 29.22 19.51 -8.27
N VAL A 203 28.51 19.68 -7.17
CA VAL A 203 29.07 20.09 -5.88
C VAL A 203 28.95 18.92 -4.90
N LYS A 204 30.06 18.45 -4.36
CA LYS A 204 30.09 17.35 -3.39
C LYS A 204 30.57 17.88 -2.05
N TYR A 205 29.80 17.62 -1.00
CA TYR A 205 30.17 17.87 0.39
C TYR A 205 30.50 16.55 1.08
N THR A 206 31.57 16.57 1.87
CA THR A 206 31.89 15.53 2.85
C THR A 206 31.62 16.11 4.24
N PHE A 207 30.71 15.50 4.97
CA PHE A 207 30.40 15.82 6.36
C PHE A 207 31.15 14.88 7.31
N ASP A 208 31.14 15.20 8.59
CA ASP A 208 31.51 14.26 9.65
C ASP A 208 30.58 13.04 9.73
N THR A 209 29.32 13.20 9.33
CA THR A 209 28.29 12.15 9.34
C THR A 209 28.10 11.40 8.02
N GLY A 210 28.69 11.86 6.91
CA GLY A 210 28.47 11.25 5.60
C GLY A 210 28.73 12.18 4.41
N TYR A 211 27.90 12.14 3.37
CA TYR A 211 28.10 12.94 2.16
C TYR A 211 26.80 13.46 1.53
N TRP A 212 26.94 14.49 0.70
CA TRP A 212 25.90 14.98 -0.20
C TRP A 212 26.51 15.38 -1.53
N THR A 213 25.90 14.93 -2.62
CA THR A 213 26.20 15.35 -3.98
C THR A 213 25.01 16.12 -4.53
N PHE A 214 25.25 17.35 -4.97
CA PHE A 214 24.28 18.24 -5.61
C PHE A 214 24.72 18.49 -7.05
N LYS A 215 23.89 18.11 -8.03
CA LYS A 215 24.15 18.39 -9.44
C LYS A 215 23.10 19.35 -9.99
N ALA A 216 23.54 20.36 -10.72
CA ALA A 216 22.65 21.24 -11.48
C ALA A 216 23.01 21.24 -12.95
N LYS A 217 21.99 21.09 -13.80
CA LYS A 217 22.09 21.11 -15.26
C LYS A 217 21.23 22.21 -15.84
N VAL A 218 21.83 23.01 -16.73
CA VAL A 218 21.13 24.02 -17.54
C VAL A 218 21.14 23.55 -18.99
N LEU A 219 19.96 23.45 -19.59
CA LEU A 219 19.77 23.06 -20.98
C LEU A 219 19.50 24.30 -21.85
N ALA A 220 20.06 24.32 -23.05
CA ALA A 220 19.78 25.35 -24.05
C ALA A 220 18.28 25.43 -24.35
N GLY A 221 17.74 26.65 -24.40
CA GLY A 221 16.32 26.90 -24.71
C GLY A 221 15.32 26.43 -23.63
N CYS A 222 15.79 25.85 -22.52
CA CYS A 222 14.94 25.34 -21.46
C CYS A 222 14.89 26.35 -20.30
N PRO A 223 13.71 26.82 -19.86
CA PRO A 223 13.60 27.74 -18.73
C PRO A 223 13.67 27.01 -17.37
N MET A 224 14.26 25.81 -17.31
CA MET A 224 14.34 25.00 -16.10
C MET A 224 15.76 24.53 -15.82
N VAL A 225 16.20 24.72 -14.57
CA VAL A 225 17.42 24.12 -14.03
C VAL A 225 17.05 22.75 -13.48
N ILE A 226 17.68 21.70 -13.99
CA ILE A 226 17.44 20.31 -13.55
C ILE A 226 18.39 19.99 -12.41
N ILE A 227 17.85 19.55 -11.28
CA ILE A 227 18.60 19.19 -10.09
C ILE A 227 18.54 17.68 -9.85
N GLU A 228 19.71 17.08 -9.64
CA GLU A 228 19.86 15.70 -9.19
C GLU A 228 20.71 15.67 -7.91
N GLU A 229 20.20 15.02 -6.88
CA GLU A 229 20.88 14.93 -5.59
C GLU A 229 20.95 13.50 -5.08
N GLU A 230 22.05 13.18 -4.40
CA GLU A 230 22.20 11.97 -3.60
C GLU A 230 22.87 12.35 -2.28
N LEU A 231 22.33 11.86 -1.16
CA LEU A 231 22.93 12.03 0.16
C LEU A 231 22.83 10.76 0.98
N ASP A 232 23.83 10.54 1.82
CA ASP A 232 23.80 9.59 2.93
C ASP A 232 24.56 10.23 4.09
N THR A 233 23.80 10.81 5.02
CA THR A 233 24.27 11.59 6.16
C THR A 233 23.75 11.00 7.47
N GLY A 234 23.17 9.79 7.42
CA GLY A 234 22.56 9.10 8.55
C GLY A 234 21.06 9.37 8.74
N TYR A 235 20.57 8.97 9.92
CA TYR A 235 19.16 9.05 10.32
C TYR A 235 18.96 10.13 11.39
N ALA A 236 17.92 10.95 11.24
CA ALA A 236 17.65 12.07 12.13
C ALA A 236 17.02 11.66 13.48
N ASP A 237 16.42 10.46 13.55
CA ASP A 237 15.60 10.00 14.69
C ASP A 237 14.51 11.01 15.10
N GLN A 238 13.95 11.69 14.10
CA GLN A 238 12.91 12.72 14.22
C GLN A 238 11.72 12.32 13.34
N THR A 239 10.52 12.68 13.76
CA THR A 239 9.32 12.57 12.92
C THR A 239 9.30 13.64 11.85
N TRP A 240 8.54 13.39 10.78
CA TRP A 240 8.43 14.31 9.65
C TRP A 240 8.05 15.74 10.06
N ASP A 241 7.24 15.96 11.08
CA ASP A 241 6.82 17.27 11.59
C ASP A 241 7.87 17.92 12.53
N GLN A 242 8.87 17.17 12.96
CA GLN A 242 9.92 17.60 13.89
C GLN A 242 11.29 17.79 13.25
N VAL A 243 11.49 17.28 12.04
CA VAL A 243 12.79 17.39 11.38
C VAL A 243 13.22 18.85 11.25
N ASP A 244 14.43 19.14 11.72
CA ASP A 244 15.02 20.48 11.81
C ASP A 244 16.35 20.60 11.03
N ARG A 245 16.69 19.58 10.26
CA ARG A 245 18.00 19.43 9.58
C ARG A 245 17.86 19.67 8.09
N PHE A 246 18.07 20.91 7.67
CA PHE A 246 17.82 21.33 6.29
C PHE A 246 19.03 21.98 5.63
N TYR A 247 19.11 21.84 4.32
CA TYR A 247 19.72 22.84 3.47
C TYR A 247 18.60 23.74 2.95
N SER A 248 18.65 25.05 3.24
CA SER A 248 17.60 25.98 2.82
C SER A 248 18.18 27.06 1.93
N PHE A 249 17.47 27.46 0.88
CA PHE A 249 17.80 28.66 0.14
C PHE A 249 16.58 29.57 -0.01
N ARG A 250 16.85 30.87 0.04
CA ARG A 250 15.81 31.89 -0.10
C ARG A 250 15.29 31.94 -1.52
N ILE A 251 13.96 31.96 -1.66
CA ILE A 251 13.30 32.13 -2.94
C ILE A 251 12.86 33.58 -3.14
N ASN A 252 12.63 34.35 -2.08
CA ASN A 252 12.46 35.81 -2.14
C ASN A 252 13.78 36.52 -1.74
N GLY A 253 14.29 37.38 -2.62
CA GLY A 253 15.64 37.94 -2.51
C GLY A 253 15.73 39.32 -3.12
N GLU A 254 16.96 39.82 -3.35
CA GLU A 254 17.23 41.18 -3.86
C GLU A 254 16.58 41.43 -5.25
N GLY A 255 15.32 41.83 -5.21
CA GLY A 255 14.54 42.24 -6.36
C GLY A 255 13.31 41.37 -6.63
N PHE A 256 13.32 40.06 -6.35
CA PHE A 256 12.15 39.19 -6.58
C PHE A 256 11.30 39.04 -5.31
N ARG A 257 10.05 39.52 -5.40
CA ARG A 257 9.07 39.52 -4.31
C ARG A 257 7.76 38.91 -4.80
N PRO A 258 7.64 37.57 -4.78
CA PRO A 258 6.41 36.92 -5.23
C PRO A 258 5.23 37.38 -4.37
N LYS A 259 4.08 37.59 -5.01
CA LYS A 259 2.83 37.98 -4.36
C LYS A 259 1.77 36.88 -4.39
N GLN A 260 2.00 35.85 -5.21
CA GLN A 260 1.09 34.74 -5.42
C GLN A 260 1.85 33.43 -5.41
N ALA A 261 1.21 32.37 -4.93
CA ALA A 261 1.70 31.01 -5.05
C ALA A 261 0.60 30.09 -5.60
N PHE A 262 0.99 29.22 -6.52
CA PHE A 262 0.14 28.21 -7.16
C PHE A 262 0.80 26.86 -6.96
N TYR A 263 0.04 25.81 -6.64
CA TYR A 263 0.61 24.49 -6.43
C TYR A 263 -0.40 23.38 -6.72
N THR A 264 0.10 22.20 -7.01
CA THR A 264 -0.71 20.98 -7.12
C THR A 264 -0.84 20.32 -5.76
N GLY A 265 -2.02 19.85 -5.34
CA GLY A 265 -2.13 18.86 -4.25
C GLY A 265 -1.90 19.37 -2.82
N ARG A 266 -2.58 20.45 -2.41
CA ARG A 266 -2.86 20.71 -0.99
C ARG A 266 -4.37 20.88 -0.85
N THR A 267 -5.01 20.04 -0.05
CA THR A 267 -6.48 19.94 0.06
C THR A 267 -6.98 20.18 1.47
N ASP A 268 -6.35 21.08 2.21
CA ASP A 268 -6.74 21.38 3.59
C ASP A 268 -7.79 22.50 3.69
N THR A 269 -8.45 22.87 2.58
CA THR A 269 -9.57 23.83 2.58
C THR A 269 -10.90 23.17 2.20
N ASP A 270 -11.95 23.50 2.97
CA ASP A 270 -13.31 22.98 2.79
C ASP A 270 -13.87 23.26 1.37
N GLU A 271 -13.57 24.43 0.81
CA GLU A 271 -13.99 24.84 -0.54
C GLU A 271 -13.45 23.92 -1.65
N TYR A 272 -12.28 23.29 -1.45
CA TYR A 272 -11.71 22.33 -2.40
C TYR A 272 -12.26 20.92 -2.19
N HIS A 273 -12.57 20.55 -0.95
CA HIS A 273 -13.26 19.30 -0.64
C HIS A 273 -14.67 19.29 -1.27
N ASP A 274 -15.37 20.42 -1.23
CA ASP A 274 -16.69 20.59 -1.86
C ASP A 274 -16.61 20.52 -3.39
N LEU A 275 -15.56 21.10 -4.00
CA LEU A 275 -15.34 21.07 -5.44
C LEU A 275 -15.01 19.66 -5.95
N LEU A 276 -14.18 18.92 -5.22
CA LEU A 276 -13.94 17.49 -5.46
C LEU A 276 -15.22 16.68 -5.25
N THR A 277 -16.01 16.95 -4.21
CA THR A 277 -17.21 16.16 -3.91
C THR A 277 -18.33 16.41 -4.94
N GLN A 278 -18.50 17.66 -5.41
CA GLN A 278 -19.41 17.99 -6.50
C GLN A 278 -18.90 17.52 -7.86
N GLU A 279 -17.59 17.59 -8.15
CA GLU A 279 -17.03 16.97 -9.34
C GLU A 279 -17.15 15.45 -9.32
N ILE A 280 -16.95 14.78 -8.17
CA ILE A 280 -17.15 13.34 -7.98
C ILE A 280 -18.62 12.96 -8.22
N GLN A 281 -19.58 13.73 -7.71
CA GLN A 281 -21.00 13.46 -7.96
C GLN A 281 -21.40 13.73 -9.42
N ASP A 282 -20.83 14.75 -10.07
CA ASP A 282 -21.06 15.01 -11.49
C ASP A 282 -20.24 14.10 -12.41
N GLN A 283 -19.17 13.47 -11.92
CA GLN A 283 -18.42 12.41 -12.59
C GLN A 283 -19.14 11.07 -12.49
N MET A 284 -19.75 10.75 -11.35
CA MET A 284 -20.65 9.60 -11.22
C MET A 284 -21.91 9.73 -12.11
N LYS A 285 -22.37 10.95 -12.41
CA LYS A 285 -23.40 11.18 -13.44
C LYS A 285 -22.86 11.02 -14.87
N ARG A 286 -21.59 11.37 -15.11
CA ARG A 286 -20.88 11.21 -16.40
C ARG A 286 -20.45 9.76 -16.69
N ASP A 287 -20.44 8.87 -15.71
CA ASP A 287 -20.15 7.43 -15.86
C ASP A 287 -21.09 6.69 -16.84
N LYS A 288 -22.22 7.30 -17.24
CA LYS A 288 -23.06 6.80 -18.34
C LYS A 288 -22.47 7.03 -19.74
N THR A 289 -21.35 7.78 -19.87
CA THR A 289 -20.77 8.22 -21.17
C THR A 289 -19.29 7.83 -21.37
N GLY A 290 -18.66 7.13 -20.42
CA GLY A 290 -17.36 6.47 -20.64
C GLY A 290 -16.11 7.36 -20.67
N THR A 291 -16.11 8.53 -20.03
CA THR A 291 -15.01 9.53 -20.07
C THR A 291 -14.42 9.97 -18.72
N SER A 292 -14.69 9.31 -17.58
CA SER A 292 -14.12 9.68 -16.27
C SER A 292 -12.66 9.21 -16.10
N HIS A 293 -11.67 9.98 -16.56
CA HIS A 293 -10.24 9.64 -16.41
C HIS A 293 -9.36 10.79 -15.87
N THR A 294 -9.80 11.53 -14.84
CA THR A 294 -8.99 12.62 -14.25
C THR A 294 -8.97 12.74 -12.73
N GLU A 295 -9.48 11.76 -11.96
CA GLU A 295 -9.84 12.05 -10.57
C GLU A 295 -8.80 11.78 -9.47
N HIS A 296 -7.53 11.45 -9.77
CA HIS A 296 -6.63 10.96 -8.71
C HIS A 296 -5.27 11.63 -8.56
N SER A 297 -5.04 12.67 -9.34
CA SER A 297 -4.02 13.71 -9.11
C SER A 297 -3.94 14.48 -10.41
N CYS A 298 -4.25 15.76 -10.38
CA CYS A 298 -3.88 16.78 -11.37
C CYS A 298 -4.57 18.03 -10.86
N GLY A 299 -3.80 18.88 -10.17
CA GLY A 299 -4.32 20.09 -9.54
C GLY A 299 -5.19 20.90 -10.50
N THR A 300 -6.40 21.22 -10.09
CA THR A 300 -7.26 22.22 -10.75
C THR A 300 -6.70 23.63 -10.53
N ALA A 301 -7.28 24.63 -11.21
CA ALA A 301 -6.86 26.03 -11.12
C ALA A 301 -6.77 26.49 -9.67
N VAL A 302 -5.60 26.96 -9.24
CA VAL A 302 -5.44 27.56 -7.91
C VAL A 302 -5.83 29.03 -8.00
N ASN A 303 -6.91 29.41 -7.32
CA ASN A 303 -7.34 30.80 -7.21
C ASN A 303 -6.59 31.50 -6.07
N GLY A 304 -5.35 31.92 -6.36
CA GLY A 304 -4.58 32.92 -5.62
C GLY A 304 -4.69 32.88 -4.09
N TYR A 305 -3.84 32.07 -3.43
CA TYR A 305 -3.62 32.14 -1.99
C TYR A 305 -2.23 32.74 -1.67
N ALA A 306 -2.13 33.44 -0.55
CA ALA A 306 -0.87 33.93 0.02
C ALA A 306 -0.50 33.03 1.21
N PHE A 307 0.73 32.50 1.25
CA PHE A 307 1.25 31.79 2.41
C PHE A 307 1.02 32.63 3.68
N GLY A 308 0.12 32.17 4.56
CA GLY A 308 -0.29 32.88 5.77
C GLY A 308 0.86 32.98 6.78
N PHE A 309 0.85 34.03 7.60
CA PHE A 309 1.87 34.22 8.64
C PHE A 309 1.75 33.12 9.72
N PRO A 310 2.87 32.55 10.19
CA PRO A 310 2.87 31.39 11.07
C PRO A 310 2.22 31.65 12.44
N ARG A 311 1.54 30.64 13.01
CA ARG A 311 1.26 30.54 14.46
C ARG A 311 2.56 30.19 15.22
N GLU A 312 2.57 30.30 16.55
CA GLU A 312 3.77 30.18 17.41
C GLU A 312 4.67 28.94 17.18
N ASN A 313 4.19 27.91 16.46
CA ASN A 313 4.90 26.66 16.17
C ASN A 313 4.97 26.22 14.68
N ASP A 314 4.67 27.06 13.68
CA ASP A 314 4.56 26.59 12.28
C ASP A 314 5.89 26.21 11.59
N ARG A 315 5.93 25.01 10.99
CA ARG A 315 7.14 24.33 10.51
C ARG A 315 7.24 24.10 8.98
N CYS A 316 6.16 24.21 8.19
CA CYS A 316 6.21 24.15 6.70
C CYS A 316 4.84 24.43 6.04
N ASP A 317 4.83 25.13 4.89
CA ASP A 317 3.61 25.51 4.16
C ASP A 317 3.32 24.69 2.89
N TYR A 318 4.30 24.04 2.25
CA TYR A 318 4.01 23.15 1.12
C TYR A 318 5.10 22.09 0.97
N TYR A 319 4.69 20.88 0.56
CA TYR A 319 5.56 19.72 0.41
C TYR A 319 5.59 19.29 -1.05
N LEU A 320 6.76 19.25 -1.65
CA LEU A 320 6.99 18.76 -3.00
C LEU A 320 7.72 17.42 -2.95
N THR A 321 7.10 16.38 -3.51
CA THR A 321 7.52 14.99 -3.34
C THR A 321 7.51 14.22 -4.65
N SER A 322 8.31 13.15 -4.71
CA SER A 322 8.65 12.40 -5.94
C SER A 322 7.52 11.65 -6.64
N TRP A 323 6.45 11.34 -5.92
CA TRP A 323 5.45 10.37 -6.36
C TRP A 323 4.04 10.90 -6.10
N PRO A 324 3.16 10.95 -7.11
CA PRO A 324 1.73 11.15 -6.86
C PRO A 324 1.25 9.95 -6.04
N THR A 325 0.94 10.23 -4.78
CA THR A 325 0.31 9.25 -3.90
C THR A 325 -1.18 9.55 -3.85
N TRP A 326 -2.00 8.59 -3.41
CA TRP A 326 -3.42 8.86 -3.19
C TRP A 326 -3.66 9.85 -2.05
N SER A 327 -2.63 10.22 -1.26
CA SER A 327 -2.76 11.17 -0.16
C SER A 327 -2.82 12.61 -0.68
N PRO A 328 -3.81 13.41 -0.23
CA PRO A 328 -4.09 14.70 -0.82
C PRO A 328 -3.19 15.83 -0.26
N ARG A 329 -2.20 15.47 0.58
CA ARG A 329 -1.14 16.36 1.12
C ARG A 329 0.16 16.35 0.32
N CYS A 330 0.28 15.47 -0.69
CA CYS A 330 1.49 15.33 -1.50
C CYS A 330 1.47 16.26 -2.71
N GLY A 331 2.37 17.24 -2.72
CA GLY A 331 2.58 18.12 -3.85
C GLY A 331 3.57 17.59 -4.88
N ILE A 332 3.35 17.90 -6.16
CA ILE A 332 4.18 17.48 -7.31
C ILE A 332 4.70 18.67 -8.15
N ALA A 333 4.10 19.86 -7.99
CA ALA A 333 4.57 21.13 -8.53
C ALA A 333 4.08 22.33 -7.71
N VAL A 334 4.92 23.37 -7.58
CA VAL A 334 4.59 24.67 -6.96
C VAL A 334 5.22 25.81 -7.77
N ARG A 335 4.59 26.98 -7.79
CA ARG A 335 5.03 28.14 -8.56
C ARG A 335 4.73 29.44 -7.82
N PHE A 336 5.77 30.24 -7.63
CA PHE A 336 5.72 31.54 -6.99
C PHE A 336 5.78 32.63 -8.04
N VAL A 337 4.83 33.56 -8.03
CA VAL A 337 4.62 34.52 -9.10
C VAL A 337 4.69 35.95 -8.55
N GLU A 338 5.51 36.78 -9.20
CA GLU A 338 5.45 38.24 -9.09
C GLU A 338 4.74 38.78 -10.35
N PRO A 339 3.43 39.12 -10.28
CA PRO A 339 2.63 39.45 -11.46
C PRO A 339 3.28 40.51 -12.35
N GLY A 340 3.30 40.24 -13.65
CA GLY A 340 3.90 41.12 -14.66
C GLY A 340 5.44 41.15 -14.68
N LYS A 341 6.12 40.34 -13.84
CA LYS A 341 7.59 40.25 -13.81
C LYS A 341 8.08 38.82 -13.96
N ASP A 342 8.58 38.21 -12.88
CA ASP A 342 9.18 36.87 -12.89
C ASP A 342 8.33 35.88 -12.08
N ALA A 343 8.56 34.59 -12.34
CA ALA A 343 8.06 33.48 -11.58
C ALA A 343 9.16 32.44 -11.35
N VAL A 344 9.09 31.76 -10.20
CA VAL A 344 9.96 30.64 -9.85
C VAL A 344 9.08 29.43 -9.57
N GLY A 345 9.21 28.40 -10.38
CA GLY A 345 8.49 27.13 -10.26
C GLY A 345 9.38 25.99 -9.81
N PHE A 346 8.79 25.00 -9.16
CA PHE A 346 9.42 23.74 -8.79
C PHE A 346 8.50 22.60 -9.21
N ALA A 347 9.06 21.56 -9.82
CA ALA A 347 8.31 20.37 -10.18
C ALA A 347 9.18 19.12 -10.00
N THR A 348 8.56 18.02 -9.63
CA THR A 348 9.23 16.72 -9.68
C THR A 348 9.36 16.24 -11.12
N LEU A 349 10.46 15.53 -11.42
CA LEU A 349 10.77 15.11 -12.79
C LEU A 349 10.62 13.60 -12.96
N THR A 350 11.64 12.84 -12.56
CA THR A 350 11.72 11.40 -12.87
C THR A 350 11.70 10.57 -11.60
N THR A 351 10.55 9.97 -11.26
CA THR A 351 10.38 9.20 -10.02
C THR A 351 11.39 8.06 -9.87
N SER A 352 11.74 7.37 -10.96
CA SER A 352 12.69 6.24 -10.91
C SER A 352 14.09 6.62 -10.42
N LYS A 353 14.44 7.92 -10.44
CA LYS A 353 15.69 8.45 -9.91
C LYS A 353 15.64 8.79 -8.43
N TRP A 354 14.46 8.81 -7.82
CA TRP A 354 14.32 9.04 -6.38
C TRP A 354 14.66 7.78 -5.59
N ARG A 355 15.02 7.98 -4.32
CA ARG A 355 15.25 6.92 -3.34
C ARG A 355 14.94 7.48 -1.96
N ASN A 356 14.21 6.74 -1.12
CA ASN A 356 13.78 7.20 0.21
C ASN A 356 13.32 8.66 0.17
N PRO A 357 12.30 8.96 -0.66
CA PRO A 357 12.06 10.31 -1.16
C PRO A 357 11.78 11.29 -0.01
N LEU A 358 12.69 12.23 0.19
CA LEU A 358 12.54 13.29 1.19
C LEU A 358 11.83 14.49 0.55
N SER A 359 10.75 14.93 1.17
CA SER A 359 9.93 16.05 0.69
C SER A 359 10.72 17.36 0.67
N LEU A 360 10.72 18.08 -0.45
CA LEU A 360 11.17 19.48 -0.47
C LEU A 360 10.09 20.33 0.22
N ARG A 361 10.51 21.22 1.11
CA ARG A 361 9.60 22.00 1.95
C ARG A 361 9.66 23.47 1.60
N PHE A 362 8.50 24.10 1.43
CA PHE A 362 8.39 25.53 1.19
C PHE A 362 7.78 26.17 2.42
N ARG A 363 8.48 27.16 2.99
CA ARG A 363 8.09 27.76 4.27
C ARG A 363 8.45 29.23 4.34
N VAL A 364 7.73 29.98 5.17
CA VAL A 364 8.10 31.34 5.57
C VAL A 364 8.74 31.32 6.95
N ASN A 365 9.96 31.84 7.10
CA ASN A 365 10.61 31.92 8.41
C ASN A 365 10.12 33.13 9.23
N ARG A 366 10.57 33.24 10.49
CA ARG A 366 10.21 34.36 11.40
C ARG A 366 10.59 35.76 10.87
N LYS A 367 11.51 35.85 9.90
CA LYS A 367 11.90 37.11 9.25
C LYS A 367 11.04 37.44 8.03
N GLY A 368 10.05 36.60 7.68
CA GLY A 368 9.24 36.74 6.47
C GLY A 368 9.96 36.26 5.20
N GLU A 369 11.08 35.53 5.32
CA GLU A 369 11.78 34.97 4.17
C GLU A 369 11.08 33.69 3.73
N LEU A 370 10.72 33.63 2.45
CA LEU A 370 10.24 32.44 1.78
C LEU A 370 11.45 31.56 1.42
N LEU A 371 11.45 30.31 1.88
CA LEU A 371 12.54 29.37 1.77
C LEU A 371 12.10 28.09 1.06
N ALA A 372 12.96 27.57 0.18
CA ALA A 372 12.94 26.17 -0.23
C ALA A 372 13.93 25.41 0.67
N SER A 373 13.43 24.45 1.45
CA SER A 373 14.15 23.74 2.50
C SER A 373 14.19 22.25 2.17
N LEU A 374 15.41 21.71 2.05
CA LEU A 374 15.69 20.37 1.61
C LEU A 374 16.20 19.56 2.81
N PRO A 375 15.48 18.52 3.26
CA PRO A 375 15.95 17.68 4.34
C PRO A 375 17.31 17.07 4.02
N MET A 376 18.23 17.12 4.98
CA MET A 376 19.61 16.70 4.82
C MET A 376 19.94 15.40 5.54
N GLN A 377 18.93 14.70 6.07
CA GLN A 377 19.01 13.35 6.65
C GLN A 377 17.67 12.64 6.41
N VAL A 378 17.69 11.31 6.34
CA VAL A 378 16.45 10.53 6.37
C VAL A 378 15.84 10.67 7.76
N TYR A 379 14.53 10.88 7.83
CA TYR A 379 13.75 11.00 9.05
C TYR A 379 12.58 10.00 9.03
N GLU A 380 11.83 9.91 10.12
CA GLU A 380 10.67 9.03 10.19
C GLU A 380 9.55 9.62 9.32
N GLN A 381 9.32 8.97 8.17
CA GLN A 381 8.32 9.38 7.18
C GLN A 381 6.96 8.83 7.57
N ASP A 382 5.92 9.66 7.45
CA ASP A 382 4.54 9.28 7.72
C ASP A 382 3.70 9.22 6.44
N TRP A 383 2.95 8.12 6.32
CA TRP A 383 2.11 7.85 5.16
C TRP A 383 1.03 8.93 4.99
N VAL A 384 0.40 9.38 6.07
CA VAL A 384 -0.70 10.35 6.01
C VAL A 384 -0.22 11.70 5.47
N SER A 385 0.95 12.12 5.92
CA SER A 385 1.45 13.48 5.69
C SER A 385 2.29 13.60 4.42
N GLU A 386 3.10 12.60 4.12
CA GLU A 386 4.06 12.66 3.01
C GLU A 386 3.83 11.59 1.94
N GLY A 387 2.89 10.67 2.15
CA GLY A 387 2.66 9.57 1.21
C GLY A 387 3.78 8.51 1.22
N PHE A 388 4.61 8.49 2.28
CA PHE A 388 5.68 7.52 2.48
C PHE A 388 5.67 7.04 3.92
N GLY A 389 5.85 5.74 4.17
CA GLY A 389 5.97 5.23 5.54
C GLY A 389 7.05 4.19 5.61
N ARG A 390 8.20 4.48 6.23
CA ARG A 390 9.35 3.55 6.25
C ARG A 390 8.99 2.20 6.86
N TYR A 391 8.20 2.22 7.94
CA TYR A 391 7.73 0.99 8.58
C TYR A 391 6.53 0.35 7.89
N SER A 392 5.87 1.04 6.97
CA SER A 392 4.78 0.46 6.20
C SER A 392 5.25 -0.82 5.46
N PRO A 393 4.45 -1.90 5.46
CA PRO A 393 4.72 -3.07 4.64
C PRO A 393 4.60 -2.77 3.13
N ASN A 394 3.97 -1.64 2.77
CA ASN A 394 3.86 -1.18 1.38
C ASN A 394 5.07 -0.37 0.91
N ALA A 395 6.04 -0.08 1.80
CA ALA A 395 7.26 0.62 1.43
C ALA A 395 8.12 -0.23 0.50
N THR A 396 8.33 0.22 -0.73
CA THR A 396 9.08 -0.53 -1.74
C THR A 396 10.60 -0.49 -1.53
N GLY A 397 11.09 0.33 -0.58
CA GLY A 397 12.51 0.61 -0.39
C GLY A 397 13.33 -0.54 0.19
N LYS A 398 12.66 -1.51 0.83
CA LYS A 398 13.29 -2.63 1.57
C LYS A 398 13.94 -3.70 0.68
N THR A 399 13.97 -3.51 -0.64
CA THR A 399 14.22 -4.58 -1.63
C THR A 399 15.45 -4.40 -2.53
N LEU A 400 16.15 -3.26 -2.48
CA LEU A 400 17.34 -3.02 -3.31
C LEU A 400 18.54 -2.72 -2.39
N PHE A 401 19.66 -3.41 -2.64
CA PHE A 401 20.96 -3.39 -1.94
C PHE A 401 21.66 -2.01 -1.86
N VAL A 402 20.92 -0.96 -1.51
CA VAL A 402 21.38 0.40 -1.25
C VAL A 402 21.28 0.63 0.26
N PRO A 403 22.26 1.29 0.90
CA PRO A 403 22.18 1.62 2.32
C PRO A 403 20.84 2.29 2.67
N GLU A 404 20.32 1.96 3.85
CA GLU A 404 18.96 2.33 4.26
C GLU A 404 18.75 3.85 4.35
N ASN A 405 19.82 4.60 4.62
CA ASN A 405 19.81 6.05 4.80
C ASN A 405 20.12 6.84 3.52
N THR A 406 20.42 6.17 2.40
CA THR A 406 20.67 6.88 1.14
C THR A 406 19.36 7.46 0.61
N ALA A 407 19.32 8.77 0.39
CA ALA A 407 18.20 9.47 -0.24
C ALA A 407 18.62 10.09 -1.57
N ARG A 408 17.69 10.10 -2.54
CA ARG A 408 17.87 10.74 -3.86
C ARG A 408 16.68 11.60 -4.23
N ARG A 409 16.96 12.75 -4.85
CA ARG A 409 15.94 13.68 -5.37
C ARG A 409 16.23 14.05 -6.82
N HIS A 410 15.18 14.16 -7.62
CA HIS A 410 15.26 14.61 -9.02
C HIS A 410 14.08 15.54 -9.33
N TYR A 411 14.37 16.84 -9.38
CA TYR A 411 13.38 17.91 -9.53
C TYR A 411 13.93 19.05 -10.39
N GLY A 412 13.04 19.89 -10.89
CA GLY A 412 13.38 21.06 -11.69
C GLY A 412 13.03 22.36 -11.00
N ILE A 413 13.83 23.40 -11.26
CA ILE A 413 13.57 24.79 -10.85
C ILE A 413 13.31 25.60 -12.13
N MET A 414 12.05 25.92 -12.41
CA MET A 414 11.65 26.74 -13.55
C MET A 414 11.82 28.23 -13.23
N LEU A 415 12.51 28.95 -14.10
CA LEU A 415 12.75 30.39 -14.02
C LEU A 415 12.11 31.02 -15.27
N SER A 416 10.99 31.70 -15.10
CA SER A 416 10.20 32.22 -16.22
C SER A 416 9.65 33.61 -15.94
N SER A 417 9.15 34.27 -16.98
CA SER A 417 8.29 35.44 -16.76
C SER A 417 6.99 34.98 -16.08
N ALA A 418 6.37 35.89 -15.33
CA ALA A 418 5.06 35.63 -14.73
C ALA A 418 3.98 35.47 -15.80
N GLU A 419 3.11 34.48 -15.61
CA GLU A 419 1.93 34.21 -16.44
C GLU A 419 0.65 34.39 -15.60
N ASN A 420 -0.51 34.46 -16.25
CA ASN A 420 -1.79 34.45 -15.54
C ASN A 420 -2.14 33.01 -15.14
N GLU A 421 -1.58 32.55 -14.01
CA GLU A 421 -1.75 31.16 -13.57
C GLU A 421 -3.18 30.80 -13.14
N ILE A 422 -4.06 31.79 -12.94
CA ILE A 422 -5.49 31.56 -12.72
C ILE A 422 -6.13 31.00 -14.00
N GLU A 423 -5.80 31.57 -15.16
CA GLU A 423 -6.27 31.12 -16.46
C GLU A 423 -5.47 29.91 -16.96
N ASN A 424 -4.13 29.97 -16.82
CA ASN A 424 -3.22 28.99 -17.39
C ASN A 424 -3.01 27.76 -16.51
N LYS A 425 -3.43 27.78 -15.24
CA LYS A 425 -3.40 26.64 -14.32
C LYS A 425 -2.03 25.92 -14.25
N MET A 426 -0.92 26.67 -14.24
CA MET A 426 0.45 26.13 -14.24
C MET A 426 0.80 25.26 -15.45
N ASP A 427 0.05 25.34 -16.55
CA ASP A 427 0.21 24.52 -17.76
C ASP A 427 1.67 24.55 -18.29
N SER A 428 2.31 25.71 -18.30
CA SER A 428 3.70 25.85 -18.75
C SER A 428 4.70 25.09 -17.88
N LEU A 429 4.51 25.06 -16.55
CA LEU A 429 5.35 24.28 -15.62
C LEU A 429 5.09 22.78 -15.76
N ILE A 430 3.81 22.39 -15.83
CA ILE A 430 3.41 20.98 -15.93
C ILE A 430 3.92 20.40 -17.25
N ARG A 431 3.64 21.03 -18.39
CA ARG A 431 4.12 20.55 -19.70
C ARG A 431 5.63 20.42 -19.76
N LEU A 432 6.36 21.37 -19.19
CA LEU A 432 7.82 21.31 -19.14
C LEU A 432 8.31 20.14 -18.27
N ALA A 433 7.71 19.94 -17.10
CA ALA A 433 8.05 18.81 -16.24
C ALA A 433 7.68 17.46 -16.87
N VAL A 434 6.55 17.38 -17.59
CA VAL A 434 6.16 16.19 -18.37
C VAL A 434 7.18 15.91 -19.47
N LYS A 435 7.54 16.94 -20.26
CA LYS A 435 8.54 16.82 -21.34
C LYS A 435 9.88 16.29 -20.81
N LEU A 436 10.34 16.80 -19.66
CA LEU A 436 11.65 16.45 -19.11
C LEU A 436 11.66 15.16 -18.26
N GLY A 437 10.51 14.77 -17.69
CA GLY A 437 10.46 13.76 -16.63
C GLY A 437 9.55 12.55 -16.90
N SER A 438 8.63 12.63 -17.87
CA SER A 438 7.62 11.59 -18.12
C SER A 438 7.78 10.95 -19.49
N HIS A 439 8.74 10.03 -19.62
CA HIS A 439 9.07 9.34 -20.88
C HIS A 439 9.44 10.33 -22.02
N PRO A 440 10.56 11.07 -21.91
CA PRO A 440 11.06 11.93 -22.98
C PRO A 440 11.41 11.12 -24.24
N LEU A 441 11.58 11.80 -25.39
CA LEU A 441 11.96 11.12 -26.64
C LEU A 441 13.24 10.30 -26.47
N ASP A 442 14.19 10.78 -25.66
CA ASP A 442 15.44 10.08 -25.39
C ASP A 442 15.23 8.65 -24.85
N THR A 443 14.15 8.45 -24.10
CA THR A 443 13.72 7.14 -23.60
C THR A 443 12.88 6.40 -24.64
N VAL A 444 11.91 7.08 -25.26
CA VAL A 444 10.93 6.44 -26.16
C VAL A 444 11.57 5.98 -27.47
N LYS A 445 12.62 6.66 -27.96
CA LYS A 445 13.35 6.27 -29.18
C LYS A 445 14.00 4.90 -29.07
N ASP A 446 14.28 4.44 -27.85
CA ASP A 446 14.91 3.14 -27.58
C ASP A 446 13.86 2.03 -27.39
N TRP A 447 12.56 2.36 -27.47
CA TRP A 447 11.48 1.39 -27.41
C TRP A 447 11.25 0.75 -28.77
N THR A 448 11.00 -0.56 -28.77
CA THR A 448 10.60 -1.28 -29.98
C THR A 448 9.12 -1.02 -30.24
N LEU A 449 8.79 0.02 -30.99
CA LEU A 449 7.41 0.36 -31.34
C LEU A 449 7.00 -0.10 -32.74
N ASP A 450 7.93 -0.72 -33.47
CA ASP A 450 7.69 -1.40 -34.73
C ASP A 450 8.47 -2.71 -34.73
N TRP A 451 7.79 -3.82 -35.00
CA TRP A 451 8.37 -5.15 -34.99
C TRP A 451 7.59 -6.05 -35.95
N PRO A 452 8.15 -7.21 -36.35
CA PRO A 452 7.48 -8.10 -37.30
C PRO A 452 6.07 -8.47 -36.86
N ASP A 453 5.10 -8.21 -37.74
CA ASP A 453 3.71 -8.54 -37.49
C ASP A 453 3.42 -10.00 -37.86
N PRO A 454 3.05 -10.87 -36.90
CA PRO A 454 2.75 -12.28 -37.18
C PRO A 454 1.53 -12.46 -38.11
N MET A 455 0.67 -11.45 -38.22
CA MET A 455 -0.54 -11.47 -39.06
C MET A 455 -0.40 -10.61 -40.33
N ALA A 456 0.82 -10.23 -40.73
CA ALA A 456 1.05 -9.37 -41.89
C ALA A 456 0.47 -9.91 -43.21
N LYS A 457 0.28 -11.24 -43.31
CA LYS A 457 -0.28 -11.92 -44.50
C LYS A 457 -1.80 -12.10 -44.46
N GLN A 458 -2.45 -11.74 -43.35
CA GLN A 458 -3.88 -11.88 -43.18
C GLN A 458 -4.62 -10.87 -44.07
N THR A 459 -5.81 -11.23 -44.58
CA THR A 459 -6.72 -10.27 -45.23
C THR A 459 -7.51 -9.55 -44.15
N TRP A 460 -7.44 -8.22 -44.15
CA TRP A 460 -8.10 -7.34 -43.18
C TRP A 460 -9.30 -6.63 -43.81
N ALA A 461 -10.24 -6.20 -42.98
CA ALA A 461 -11.40 -5.43 -43.39
C ALA A 461 -10.99 -4.15 -44.14
N LYS A 462 -11.82 -3.74 -45.11
CA LYS A 462 -11.65 -2.47 -45.82
C LYS A 462 -12.06 -1.26 -44.98
N GLU A 463 -13.06 -1.46 -44.14
CA GLU A 463 -13.59 -0.47 -43.20
C GLU A 463 -13.69 -1.10 -41.82
N SER A 464 -13.46 -0.28 -40.81
CA SER A 464 -13.50 -0.73 -39.42
C SER A 464 -14.91 -0.67 -38.87
N THR A 465 -15.22 -1.58 -37.95
CA THR A 465 -16.47 -1.51 -37.20
C THR A 465 -16.46 -0.31 -36.25
N GLU A 466 -17.63 0.05 -35.71
CA GLU A 466 -17.73 1.07 -34.65
C GLU A 466 -16.83 0.72 -33.46
N GLN A 467 -16.90 -0.53 -32.98
CA GLN A 467 -16.05 -1.03 -31.90
C GLN A 467 -14.55 -0.92 -32.23
N GLY A 468 -14.15 -1.27 -33.45
CA GLY A 468 -12.77 -1.15 -33.91
C GLY A 468 -12.27 0.30 -33.92
N THR A 469 -13.10 1.21 -34.43
CA THR A 469 -12.80 2.65 -34.46
C THR A 469 -12.71 3.23 -33.04
N THR A 470 -13.63 2.86 -32.14
CA THR A 470 -13.60 3.25 -30.72
C THR A 470 -12.34 2.76 -30.02
N ALA A 471 -11.89 1.53 -30.29
CA ALA A 471 -10.68 0.97 -29.70
C ALA A 471 -9.42 1.77 -30.07
N VAL A 472 -9.25 2.12 -31.36
CA VAL A 472 -8.11 2.95 -31.83
C VAL A 472 -8.19 4.35 -31.23
N GLN A 473 -9.36 4.99 -31.28
CA GLN A 473 -9.53 6.33 -30.72
C GLN A 473 -9.24 6.36 -29.21
N ARG A 474 -9.72 5.37 -28.46
CA ARG A 474 -9.45 5.27 -27.02
C ARG A 474 -7.95 5.22 -26.69
N MET A 475 -7.15 4.60 -27.55
CA MET A 475 -5.70 4.55 -27.37
C MET A 475 -5.02 5.86 -27.75
N ARG A 476 -5.49 6.56 -28.78
CA ARG A 476 -5.02 7.92 -29.11
C ARG A 476 -5.30 8.89 -27.96
N ASP A 477 -6.52 8.90 -27.45
CA ASP A 477 -6.94 9.74 -26.32
C ASP A 477 -6.07 9.46 -25.09
N TRP A 478 -5.75 8.19 -24.83
CA TRP A 478 -4.89 7.83 -23.71
C TRP A 478 -3.43 8.29 -23.91
N VAL A 479 -2.88 8.21 -25.12
CA VAL A 479 -1.54 8.73 -25.41
C VAL A 479 -1.52 10.25 -25.26
N GLU A 480 -2.52 10.96 -25.77
CA GLU A 480 -2.65 12.41 -25.61
C GLU A 480 -2.73 12.80 -24.14
N LEU A 481 -3.54 12.09 -23.35
CA LEU A 481 -3.63 12.28 -21.90
C LEU A 481 -2.26 12.06 -21.23
N LYS A 482 -1.56 10.97 -21.59
CA LYS A 482 -0.22 10.67 -21.05
C LYS A 482 0.80 11.72 -21.43
N ARG A 483 0.74 12.27 -22.64
CA ARG A 483 1.68 13.31 -23.12
C ARG A 483 1.36 14.69 -22.55
N THR A 484 0.11 14.94 -22.17
CA THR A 484 -0.31 16.22 -21.58
C THR A 484 -0.03 16.25 -20.08
N LEU A 485 -0.33 15.17 -19.37
CA LEU A 485 -0.28 15.11 -17.91
C LEU A 485 0.89 14.28 -17.37
N GLY A 486 1.62 13.56 -18.21
CA GLY A 486 2.79 12.76 -17.79
C GLY A 486 2.47 11.77 -16.68
N HIS A 487 3.29 11.74 -15.64
CA HIS A 487 3.03 10.95 -14.43
C HIS A 487 2.05 11.64 -13.48
N PHE A 488 1.82 12.94 -13.64
CA PHE A 488 0.96 13.73 -12.77
C PHE A 488 -0.49 13.26 -12.79
N GLY A 489 -1.00 12.77 -13.94
CA GLY A 489 -2.39 12.36 -14.12
C GLY A 489 -2.69 10.86 -14.11
N LEU A 490 -1.69 9.99 -13.94
CA LEU A 490 -1.82 8.59 -14.38
C LEU A 490 -1.40 7.49 -13.41
N TYR A 491 -0.65 7.78 -12.33
CA TYR A 491 -0.51 6.76 -11.29
C TYR A 491 -1.67 6.87 -10.30
N SER A 492 -2.74 6.17 -10.63
CA SER A 492 -3.89 6.01 -9.77
C SER A 492 -4.43 4.60 -9.85
N MET A 493 -5.01 4.13 -8.74
CA MET A 493 -5.77 2.88 -8.70
C MET A 493 -6.77 2.82 -9.87
N TRP A 494 -7.38 3.96 -10.22
CA TRP A 494 -8.34 4.06 -11.31
C TRP A 494 -7.75 3.94 -12.71
N ASN A 495 -6.54 4.44 -12.98
CA ASN A 495 -5.88 4.20 -14.28
C ASN A 495 -5.57 2.70 -14.47
N HIS A 496 -5.09 2.03 -13.42
CA HIS A 496 -4.87 0.59 -13.45
C HIS A 496 -6.19 -0.19 -13.59
N ARG A 497 -7.21 0.19 -12.81
CA ARG A 497 -8.56 -0.38 -12.90
C ARG A 497 -9.15 -0.21 -14.30
N SER A 498 -9.03 0.98 -14.88
CA SER A 498 -9.47 1.30 -16.25
C SER A 498 -8.71 0.46 -17.27
N MET A 499 -7.40 0.26 -17.10
CA MET A 499 -6.65 -0.66 -17.96
C MET A 499 -7.24 -2.06 -17.91
N THR A 500 -7.45 -2.60 -16.71
CA THR A 500 -7.86 -3.99 -16.47
C THR A 500 -9.31 -4.28 -16.88
N HIS A 501 -10.25 -3.39 -16.55
CA HIS A 501 -11.70 -3.67 -16.68
C HIS A 501 -12.39 -2.87 -17.80
N VAL A 502 -11.75 -1.86 -18.40
CA VAL A 502 -12.35 -1.04 -19.46
C VAL A 502 -11.57 -1.20 -20.77
N ARG A 503 -10.30 -0.81 -20.78
CA ARG A 503 -9.48 -0.83 -21.99
C ARG A 503 -9.15 -2.24 -22.44
N PHE A 504 -8.70 -3.13 -21.56
CA PHE A 504 -8.37 -4.48 -21.99
C PHE A 504 -9.57 -5.24 -22.62
N PRO A 505 -10.79 -5.24 -22.03
CA PRO A 505 -11.96 -5.85 -22.68
C PRO A 505 -12.38 -5.18 -24.00
N LEU A 506 -12.12 -3.87 -24.17
CA LEU A 506 -12.36 -3.17 -25.43
C LEU A 506 -11.32 -3.55 -26.52
N LEU A 507 -10.05 -3.65 -26.13
CA LEU A 507 -8.91 -3.83 -27.04
C LEU A 507 -8.66 -5.28 -27.42
N SER A 508 -8.76 -6.22 -26.47
CA SER A 508 -8.45 -7.64 -26.68
C SER A 508 -9.26 -8.32 -27.79
N PRO A 509 -10.58 -8.07 -27.97
CA PRO A 509 -11.31 -8.67 -29.09
C PRO A 509 -11.05 -7.98 -30.43
N VAL A 510 -10.38 -6.82 -30.44
CA VAL A 510 -10.20 -6.00 -31.65
C VAL A 510 -8.79 -6.14 -32.23
N VAL A 511 -7.75 -6.14 -31.39
CA VAL A 511 -6.35 -5.98 -31.83
C VAL A 511 -5.88 -7.03 -32.84
N ASP A 512 -6.40 -8.25 -32.76
CA ASP A 512 -6.09 -9.36 -33.67
C ASP A 512 -7.32 -9.85 -34.47
N SER A 513 -8.40 -9.06 -34.54
CA SER A 513 -9.62 -9.40 -35.29
C SER A 513 -9.59 -8.82 -36.71
N PRO A 514 -9.42 -9.66 -37.76
CA PRO A 514 -9.32 -9.20 -39.15
C PRO A 514 -10.56 -8.47 -39.66
N ASP A 515 -11.72 -8.72 -39.05
CA ASP A 515 -13.01 -8.15 -39.45
C ASP A 515 -13.36 -6.85 -38.72
N SER A 516 -12.65 -6.52 -37.63
CA SER A 516 -12.98 -5.36 -36.79
C SER A 516 -12.27 -4.07 -37.18
N ILE A 517 -11.06 -4.17 -37.74
CA ILE A 517 -10.19 -3.03 -38.07
C ILE A 517 -9.47 -3.23 -39.40
N THR A 518 -9.06 -2.14 -40.02
CA THR A 518 -8.18 -2.20 -41.21
C THR A 518 -6.75 -2.62 -40.85
N ALA A 519 -5.98 -3.10 -41.83
CA ALA A 519 -4.57 -3.45 -41.64
C ALA A 519 -3.72 -2.26 -41.13
N GLU A 520 -4.06 -1.04 -41.55
CA GLU A 520 -3.38 0.18 -41.11
C GLU A 520 -3.71 0.51 -39.66
N GLN A 521 -4.99 0.49 -39.30
CA GLN A 521 -5.42 0.71 -37.93
C GLN A 521 -4.89 -0.34 -36.98
N ARG A 522 -4.76 -1.60 -37.41
CA ARG A 522 -4.11 -2.62 -36.58
C ARG A 522 -2.64 -2.32 -36.33
N ARG A 523 -1.90 -1.95 -37.38
CA ARG A 523 -0.49 -1.56 -37.21
C ARG A 523 -0.39 -0.45 -36.18
N GLU A 524 -1.16 0.62 -36.34
CA GLU A 524 -1.22 1.73 -35.38
C GLU A 524 -1.58 1.25 -33.97
N LEU A 525 -2.67 0.51 -33.81
CA LEU A 525 -3.17 0.04 -32.52
C LEU A 525 -2.11 -0.78 -31.77
N ARG A 526 -1.38 -1.66 -32.47
CA ARG A 526 -0.28 -2.43 -31.89
C ARG A 526 0.84 -1.53 -31.36
N ARG A 527 1.22 -0.47 -32.08
CA ARG A 527 2.22 0.50 -31.60
C ARG A 527 1.76 1.23 -30.34
N LEU A 528 0.50 1.66 -30.31
CA LEU A 528 -0.10 2.33 -29.15
C LEU A 528 -0.20 1.39 -27.93
N CYS A 529 -0.58 0.11 -28.15
CA CYS A 529 -0.58 -0.91 -27.09
C CYS A 529 0.84 -1.20 -26.57
N ALA A 530 1.85 -1.27 -27.45
CA ALA A 530 3.24 -1.44 -27.03
C ALA A 530 3.73 -0.24 -26.21
N TYR A 531 3.45 0.99 -26.65
CA TYR A 531 3.77 2.20 -25.89
C TYR A 531 3.14 2.17 -24.49
N GLN A 532 1.87 1.78 -24.37
CA GLN A 532 1.21 1.61 -23.09
C GLN A 532 1.86 0.51 -22.22
N ALA A 533 2.23 -0.63 -22.81
CA ALA A 533 2.91 -1.70 -22.10
C ALA A 533 4.29 -1.26 -21.57
N TYR A 534 5.06 -0.51 -22.36
CA TYR A 534 6.31 0.12 -21.92
C TYR A 534 6.08 1.09 -20.76
N VAL A 535 5.09 1.99 -20.88
CA VAL A 535 4.74 2.95 -19.82
C VAL A 535 4.38 2.22 -18.53
N LEU A 536 3.43 1.28 -18.56
CA LEU A 536 2.93 0.57 -17.38
C LEU A 536 3.99 -0.32 -16.72
N ASN A 537 4.93 -0.86 -17.50
CA ASN A 537 6.05 -1.67 -16.98
C ASN A 537 7.32 -0.85 -16.68
N SER A 538 7.29 0.48 -16.86
CA SER A 538 8.44 1.32 -16.51
C SER A 538 8.54 1.53 -15.00
N ARG A 539 9.76 1.61 -14.48
CA ARG A 539 10.01 2.01 -13.07
C ARG A 539 9.61 3.45 -12.79
N GLU A 540 9.44 4.27 -13.82
CA GLU A 540 8.89 5.61 -13.67
C GLU A 540 7.39 5.59 -13.37
N HIS A 541 6.66 4.61 -13.87
CA HIS A 541 5.22 4.48 -13.61
C HIS A 541 4.90 3.51 -12.48
N PHE A 542 5.77 2.54 -12.20
CA PHE A 542 5.63 1.63 -11.08
C PHE A 542 6.97 1.54 -10.34
N PRO A 543 7.21 2.43 -9.36
CA PRO A 543 8.54 2.68 -8.79
C PRO A 543 8.89 1.66 -7.71
N TRP A 544 8.80 0.39 -8.05
CA TRP A 544 9.24 -0.69 -7.18
C TRP A 544 10.75 -0.58 -6.92
N GLY A 545 11.12 -0.78 -5.65
CA GLY A 545 12.49 -0.65 -5.17
C GLY A 545 12.96 0.75 -4.81
N VAL A 546 12.17 1.82 -5.03
CA VAL A 546 12.66 3.19 -4.78
C VAL A 546 12.38 3.73 -3.38
N GLY A 547 11.56 3.05 -2.56
CA GLY A 547 11.17 3.60 -1.25
C GLY A 547 9.81 4.31 -1.25
N CYS A 548 9.17 4.46 -2.40
CA CYS A 548 7.78 4.93 -2.47
C CYS A 548 6.81 3.89 -1.89
N HIS A 549 5.70 4.37 -1.34
CA HIS A 549 4.59 3.54 -0.88
C HIS A 549 3.55 3.41 -2.01
N LEU A 550 3.22 2.20 -2.44
CA LEU A 550 2.37 1.94 -3.62
C LEU A 550 0.87 1.91 -3.29
N GLY A 551 0.44 2.67 -2.28
CA GLY A 551 -0.89 2.59 -1.69
C GLY A 551 -1.13 1.31 -0.88
N ASN A 552 -2.40 1.00 -0.59
CA ASN A 552 -2.77 -0.22 0.12
C ASN A 552 -2.49 -1.48 -0.72
N PRO A 553 -2.43 -2.68 -0.10
CA PRO A 553 -2.02 -3.90 -0.79
C PRO A 553 -2.85 -4.18 -2.06
N ASN A 554 -4.17 -3.99 -2.03
CA ASN A 554 -5.00 -4.20 -3.22
C ASN A 554 -4.67 -3.25 -4.39
N MET A 555 -4.19 -2.03 -4.12
CA MET A 555 -3.87 -1.06 -5.18
C MET A 555 -2.64 -1.52 -5.98
N SER A 556 -1.64 -2.05 -5.28
CA SER A 556 -0.42 -2.58 -5.88
C SER A 556 -0.70 -3.75 -6.80
N ILE A 557 -1.64 -4.64 -6.44
CA ILE A 557 -1.96 -5.80 -7.26
C ILE A 557 -2.87 -5.46 -8.45
N MET A 558 -3.72 -4.45 -8.35
CA MET A 558 -4.43 -3.94 -9.53
C MET A 558 -3.46 -3.40 -10.58
N ALA A 559 -2.37 -2.74 -10.16
CA ALA A 559 -1.29 -2.33 -11.06
C ALA A 559 -0.58 -3.52 -11.72
N VAL A 560 -0.42 -4.64 -11.00
CA VAL A 560 0.09 -5.89 -11.55
C VAL A 560 -0.82 -6.40 -12.67
N ASN A 561 -2.12 -6.52 -12.44
CA ASN A 561 -3.04 -7.03 -13.46
C ASN A 561 -3.03 -6.12 -14.70
N ALA A 562 -3.03 -4.79 -14.51
CA ALA A 562 -2.90 -3.82 -15.60
C ALA A 562 -1.63 -4.04 -16.44
N ARG A 563 -0.49 -4.30 -15.80
CA ARG A 563 0.80 -4.58 -16.46
C ARG A 563 0.78 -5.89 -17.26
N VAL A 564 0.21 -6.94 -16.68
CA VAL A 564 0.09 -8.25 -17.36
C VAL A 564 -0.85 -8.14 -18.56
N LYS A 565 -2.03 -7.56 -18.40
CA LYS A 565 -3.04 -7.40 -19.47
C LYS A 565 -2.57 -6.47 -20.59
N SER A 566 -1.89 -5.36 -20.28
CA SER A 566 -1.29 -4.49 -21.31
C SER A 566 -0.21 -5.20 -22.12
N SER A 567 0.63 -6.00 -21.46
CA SER A 567 1.65 -6.80 -22.14
C SER A 567 1.03 -7.89 -23.02
N LEU A 568 -0.09 -8.48 -22.59
CA LEU A 568 -0.80 -9.53 -23.31
C LEU A 568 -1.39 -9.04 -24.65
N LEU A 569 -1.77 -7.76 -24.77
CA LEU A 569 -2.23 -7.16 -26.03
C LEU A 569 -1.16 -7.16 -27.14
N VAL A 570 0.12 -7.32 -26.75
CA VAL A 570 1.27 -7.37 -27.66
C VAL A 570 2.15 -8.58 -27.31
N LYS A 571 1.54 -9.75 -27.11
CA LYS A 571 2.22 -10.97 -26.65
C LYS A 571 3.42 -11.44 -27.50
N ASP A 572 3.45 -11.06 -28.78
CA ASP A 572 4.53 -11.39 -29.71
C ASP A 572 5.70 -10.39 -29.67
N HIS A 573 5.57 -9.31 -28.89
CA HIS A 573 6.59 -8.28 -28.73
C HIS A 573 7.84 -8.81 -27.99
N PRO A 574 9.07 -8.38 -28.36
CA PRO A 574 10.32 -8.88 -27.75
C PRO A 574 10.40 -8.71 -26.23
N MET A 575 9.78 -7.66 -25.69
CA MET A 575 9.79 -7.38 -24.24
C MET A 575 8.74 -8.17 -23.44
N PHE A 576 7.80 -8.88 -24.09
CA PHE A 576 6.70 -9.56 -23.39
C PHE A 576 7.21 -10.49 -22.27
N LYS A 577 8.23 -11.30 -22.57
CA LYS A 577 8.84 -12.21 -21.58
C LYS A 577 9.56 -11.46 -20.46
N VAL A 578 10.22 -10.34 -20.77
CA VAL A 578 10.94 -9.52 -19.78
C VAL A 578 9.96 -8.86 -18.82
N TRP A 579 8.90 -8.25 -19.34
CA TRP A 579 7.82 -7.67 -18.53
C TRP A 579 7.12 -8.73 -17.67
N GLY A 580 6.82 -9.89 -18.27
CA GLY A 580 6.23 -11.03 -17.57
C GLY A 580 7.07 -11.52 -16.40
N ALA A 581 8.37 -11.75 -16.63
CA ALA A 581 9.30 -12.20 -15.58
C ALA A 581 9.38 -11.19 -14.42
N TRP A 582 9.54 -9.89 -14.72
CA TRP A 582 9.61 -8.86 -13.69
C TRP A 582 8.31 -8.75 -12.89
N THR A 583 7.17 -8.85 -13.56
CA THR A 583 5.84 -8.79 -12.91
C THR A 583 5.59 -10.03 -12.04
N ARG A 584 6.01 -11.22 -12.48
CA ARG A 584 5.93 -12.47 -11.71
C ARG A 584 6.74 -12.39 -10.42
N GLU A 585 7.97 -11.89 -10.47
CA GLU A 585 8.80 -11.74 -9.25
C GLU A 585 8.20 -10.73 -8.26
N PHE A 586 7.55 -9.67 -8.75
CA PHE A 586 6.79 -8.77 -7.88
C PHE A 586 5.64 -9.48 -7.18
N VAL A 587 4.87 -10.34 -7.87
CA VAL A 587 3.77 -11.11 -7.25
C VAL A 587 4.30 -12.02 -6.14
N LYS A 588 5.44 -12.67 -6.35
CA LYS A 588 6.09 -13.50 -5.31
C LYS A 588 6.51 -12.68 -4.10
N ASP A 589 7.14 -11.52 -4.32
CA ASP A 589 7.49 -10.59 -3.22
C ASP A 589 6.25 -10.04 -2.52
N TYR A 590 5.17 -9.78 -3.26
CA TYR A 590 3.89 -9.34 -2.72
C TYR A 590 3.30 -10.38 -1.76
N ILE A 591 3.19 -11.64 -2.19
CA ILE A 591 2.68 -12.74 -1.34
C ILE A 591 3.54 -12.85 -0.07
N ARG A 592 4.86 -12.75 -0.20
CA ARG A 592 5.80 -12.75 0.94
C ARG A 592 5.56 -11.60 1.93
N ARG A 593 5.18 -10.41 1.45
CA ARG A 593 4.97 -9.21 2.30
C ARG A 593 3.58 -9.15 2.93
N PHE A 594 2.56 -9.61 2.23
CA PHE A 594 1.15 -9.44 2.60
C PHE A 594 0.43 -10.71 3.02
N THR A 595 1.17 -11.81 3.17
CA THR A 595 0.67 -13.03 3.81
C THR A 595 1.54 -13.32 5.02
N ARG A 596 0.91 -13.50 6.17
CA ARG A 596 1.61 -13.81 7.44
C ARG A 596 2.06 -15.25 7.48
N GLU A 597 2.93 -15.59 8.43
CA GLU A 597 3.49 -16.94 8.56
C GLU A 597 2.41 -18.02 8.68
N SER A 598 1.32 -17.73 9.40
CA SER A 598 0.15 -18.61 9.50
C SER A 598 -0.61 -18.85 8.17
N GLY A 599 -0.32 -18.08 7.11
CA GLY A 599 -1.12 -18.03 5.88
C GLY A 599 -2.20 -16.94 5.91
N ALA A 600 -2.41 -16.29 7.05
CA ALA A 600 -3.39 -15.22 7.18
C ALA A 600 -3.07 -14.06 6.21
N PRO A 601 -4.01 -13.67 5.33
CA PRO A 601 -3.90 -12.48 4.51
C PRO A 601 -3.81 -11.23 5.37
N TYR A 602 -2.99 -10.27 4.95
CA TYR A 602 -2.85 -9.00 5.65
C TYR A 602 -4.13 -8.16 5.59
N GLU A 603 -4.91 -8.28 4.51
CA GLU A 603 -6.16 -7.54 4.34
C GLU A 603 -7.37 -8.28 4.91
N ASN A 604 -8.44 -7.55 5.22
CA ASN A 604 -9.71 -8.13 5.63
C ASN A 604 -10.31 -9.08 4.56
N VAL A 605 -11.40 -9.75 4.94
CA VAL A 605 -12.06 -10.78 4.12
C VAL A 605 -12.46 -10.27 2.73
N HIS A 606 -13.11 -9.10 2.67
CA HIS A 606 -13.66 -8.55 1.43
C HIS A 606 -12.55 -8.19 0.44
N TYR A 607 -11.55 -7.41 0.85
CA TYR A 607 -10.46 -7.01 -0.03
C TYR A 607 -9.60 -8.19 -0.43
N THR A 608 -9.40 -9.16 0.48
CA THR A 608 -8.67 -10.39 0.19
C THR A 608 -9.32 -11.20 -0.92
N LEU A 609 -10.60 -11.57 -0.79
CA LEU A 609 -11.27 -12.46 -1.74
C LEU A 609 -11.75 -11.73 -3.00
N GLY A 610 -12.30 -10.52 -2.84
CA GLY A 610 -12.94 -9.76 -3.91
C GLY A 610 -11.97 -9.00 -4.80
N VAL A 611 -10.76 -8.72 -4.32
CA VAL A 611 -9.77 -7.92 -5.04
C VAL A 611 -8.42 -8.63 -5.06
N THR A 612 -7.76 -8.78 -3.93
CA THR A 612 -6.33 -9.11 -3.90
C THR A 612 -6.01 -10.50 -4.47
N LEU A 613 -6.60 -11.56 -3.93
CA LEU A 613 -6.31 -12.93 -4.39
C LEU A 613 -6.87 -13.19 -5.78
N ARG A 614 -8.00 -12.58 -6.11
CA ARG A 614 -8.60 -12.65 -7.45
C ARG A 614 -7.66 -12.08 -8.52
N GLU A 615 -7.18 -10.86 -8.32
CA GLU A 615 -6.30 -10.18 -9.28
C GLU A 615 -4.94 -10.91 -9.43
N ILE A 616 -4.43 -11.52 -8.34
CA ILE A 616 -3.26 -12.42 -8.38
C ILE A 616 -3.58 -13.65 -9.24
N ALA A 617 -4.71 -14.32 -9.02
CA ALA A 617 -5.08 -15.53 -9.74
C ALA A 617 -5.27 -15.28 -11.24
N GLU A 618 -5.95 -14.19 -11.60
CA GLU A 618 -6.08 -13.74 -12.99
C GLU A 618 -4.70 -13.51 -13.64
N SER A 619 -3.81 -12.80 -12.95
CA SER A 619 -2.45 -12.53 -13.46
C SER A 619 -1.63 -13.81 -13.62
N ASN A 620 -1.73 -14.75 -12.67
CA ASN A 620 -0.99 -16.02 -12.72
C ASN A 620 -1.48 -16.93 -13.85
N LYS A 621 -2.77 -16.93 -14.14
CA LYS A 621 -3.31 -17.66 -15.30
C LYS A 621 -2.64 -17.22 -16.60
N VAL A 622 -2.51 -15.90 -16.80
CA VAL A 622 -1.79 -15.35 -17.97
C VAL A 622 -0.33 -15.79 -17.97
N PHE A 623 0.34 -15.84 -16.81
CA PHE A 623 1.72 -16.33 -16.76
C PHE A 623 1.86 -17.79 -17.20
N LEU A 624 0.98 -18.67 -16.71
CA LEU A 624 1.00 -20.09 -17.03
C LEU A 624 0.70 -20.34 -18.52
N GLU A 625 -0.36 -19.76 -19.05
CA GLU A 625 -0.80 -19.95 -20.44
C GLU A 625 0.23 -19.45 -21.47
N ASN A 626 1.12 -18.53 -21.06
CA ASN A 626 2.14 -17.94 -21.92
C ASN A 626 3.57 -18.40 -21.58
N GLY A 627 3.75 -19.43 -20.74
CA GLY A 627 5.06 -19.99 -20.41
C GLY A 627 5.97 -19.03 -19.64
N LEU A 628 5.40 -18.07 -18.91
CA LEU A 628 6.13 -17.10 -18.08
C LEU A 628 6.43 -17.64 -16.67
N GLY A 629 5.93 -18.83 -16.33
CA GLY A 629 6.16 -19.52 -15.06
C GLY A 629 5.06 -19.29 -14.03
N ASP A 630 5.23 -19.88 -12.84
CA ASP A 630 4.22 -19.89 -11.79
C ASP A 630 4.62 -18.93 -10.64
N ALA A 631 3.79 -17.92 -10.38
CA ALA A 631 3.93 -17.02 -9.23
C ALA A 631 3.29 -17.59 -7.96
N LEU A 632 2.32 -18.50 -8.11
CA LEU A 632 1.52 -19.04 -7.03
C LEU A 632 2.10 -20.32 -6.41
N ASP A 633 3.11 -20.91 -7.04
CA ASP A 633 3.82 -22.08 -6.53
C ASP A 633 4.73 -21.73 -5.33
N THR A 634 4.08 -21.36 -4.23
CA THR A 634 4.71 -21.05 -2.95
C THR A 634 3.91 -21.70 -1.82
N ASP A 635 4.63 -22.12 -0.78
CA ASP A 635 4.00 -22.68 0.41
C ASP A 635 3.06 -21.70 1.12
N LEU A 636 3.45 -20.42 1.11
CA LEU A 636 2.69 -19.34 1.74
C LEU A 636 1.35 -19.09 1.04
N PHE A 637 1.31 -19.12 -0.29
CA PHE A 637 0.06 -18.99 -1.05
C PHE A 637 -0.89 -20.17 -0.77
N ARG A 638 -0.38 -21.41 -0.76
CA ARG A 638 -1.19 -22.60 -0.42
C ARG A 638 -1.77 -22.50 0.98
N ARG A 639 -0.96 -22.10 1.97
CA ARG A 639 -1.43 -21.84 3.34
C ARG A 639 -2.51 -20.76 3.37
N SER A 640 -2.37 -19.71 2.57
CA SER A 640 -3.37 -18.65 2.44
C SER A 640 -4.72 -19.15 1.91
N MET A 641 -4.71 -19.98 0.87
CA MET A 641 -5.94 -20.59 0.35
C MET A 641 -6.61 -21.49 1.39
N ARG A 642 -5.82 -22.29 2.14
CA ARG A 642 -6.36 -23.11 3.23
C ARG A 642 -6.96 -22.26 4.35
N PHE A 643 -6.31 -21.14 4.68
CA PHE A 643 -6.78 -20.20 5.69
C PHE A 643 -8.14 -19.58 5.31
N THR A 644 -8.39 -19.26 4.04
CA THR A 644 -9.67 -18.65 3.65
C THR A 644 -10.90 -19.50 4.01
N LEU A 645 -10.74 -20.83 4.10
CA LEU A 645 -11.83 -21.73 4.53
C LEU A 645 -12.27 -21.47 5.98
N ASP A 646 -11.36 -21.03 6.84
CA ASP A 646 -11.63 -20.80 8.27
C ASP A 646 -12.53 -19.57 8.50
N TRP A 647 -12.72 -18.71 7.50
CA TRP A 647 -13.66 -17.59 7.53
C TRP A 647 -15.12 -17.98 7.26
N ILE A 648 -15.41 -19.22 6.84
CA ILE A 648 -16.77 -19.59 6.42
C ILE A 648 -17.74 -19.68 7.62
N THR A 649 -18.87 -18.99 7.57
CA THR A 649 -19.88 -19.03 8.65
C THR A 649 -20.70 -20.32 8.60
N PRO A 650 -21.46 -20.65 9.66
CA PRO A 650 -22.60 -21.55 9.55
C PRO A 650 -23.59 -21.10 8.44
N PRO A 651 -24.43 -22.03 7.93
CA PRO A 651 -25.51 -21.69 7.00
C PRO A 651 -26.45 -20.63 7.62
N GLU A 652 -26.84 -19.64 6.85
CA GLU A 652 -27.48 -18.45 7.38
C GLU A 652 -28.88 -18.26 6.76
N LEU A 653 -29.93 -18.26 7.59
CA LEU A 653 -31.34 -18.22 7.15
C LEU A 653 -31.72 -16.90 6.45
N ARG A 654 -31.27 -15.77 6.97
CA ARG A 654 -31.46 -14.44 6.37
C ARG A 654 -30.86 -14.36 4.96
N TRP A 655 -29.90 -15.24 4.65
CA TRP A 655 -29.24 -15.40 3.35
C TRP A 655 -29.68 -16.65 2.58
N ASN A 656 -30.96 -17.05 2.70
CA ASN A 656 -31.56 -18.19 2.00
C ASN A 656 -30.86 -19.54 2.30
N GLY A 657 -30.28 -19.69 3.50
CA GLY A 657 -29.57 -20.90 3.92
C GLY A 657 -28.15 -21.03 3.37
N HIS A 658 -27.65 -20.05 2.60
CA HIS A 658 -26.27 -20.05 2.14
C HIS A 658 -25.29 -19.73 3.28
N ARG A 659 -24.06 -20.25 3.16
CA ARG A 659 -22.95 -19.77 4.00
C ARG A 659 -22.43 -18.45 3.43
N VAL A 660 -21.74 -17.70 4.28
CA VAL A 660 -21.03 -16.47 3.90
C VAL A 660 -19.65 -16.47 4.54
N TYR A 661 -18.83 -15.50 4.20
CA TYR A 661 -17.61 -15.22 4.95
C TYR A 661 -17.85 -14.16 6.03
N LEU A 662 -16.96 -14.12 7.04
CA LEU A 662 -17.11 -13.26 8.20
C LEU A 662 -17.15 -11.75 7.86
N PRO A 663 -18.01 -10.94 8.52
CA PRO A 663 -18.16 -9.47 8.33
C PRO A 663 -17.03 -8.57 8.83
N ILE A 664 -15.76 -8.98 8.80
CA ILE A 664 -14.70 -8.30 9.56
C ILE A 664 -14.01 -7.20 8.72
N GLY A 665 -13.74 -6.05 9.34
CA GLY A 665 -13.03 -4.92 8.73
C GLY A 665 -13.87 -4.12 7.75
N ASN A 666 -13.18 -3.31 6.95
CA ASN A 666 -13.75 -2.45 5.93
C ASN A 666 -14.08 -3.25 4.66
N GLY A 667 -15.34 -3.57 4.41
CA GLY A 667 -15.79 -4.21 3.17
C GLY A 667 -17.16 -4.86 3.28
N ALA A 668 -17.64 -5.47 2.19
CA ALA A 668 -18.96 -6.09 2.15
C ALA A 668 -19.29 -6.86 3.43
N SER A 669 -20.38 -6.48 4.11
CA SER A 669 -20.73 -6.98 5.44
C SER A 669 -20.85 -8.50 5.50
N TYR A 670 -20.97 -9.20 4.38
CA TYR A 670 -21.04 -10.65 4.30
C TYR A 670 -20.64 -11.11 2.89
N PRO A 671 -19.34 -11.21 2.59
CA PRO A 671 -18.90 -11.50 1.23
C PRO A 671 -19.18 -12.96 0.85
N SER A 672 -19.39 -13.18 -0.44
CA SER A 672 -19.36 -14.50 -1.08
C SER A 672 -18.02 -14.67 -1.79
N MET A 673 -17.63 -15.92 -2.08
CA MET A 673 -16.52 -16.16 -3.00
C MET A 673 -16.94 -15.67 -4.40
N PRO A 674 -16.20 -14.75 -5.06
CA PRO A 674 -16.48 -14.42 -6.46
C PRO A 674 -16.40 -15.70 -7.32
N PRO A 675 -17.42 -15.99 -8.17
CA PRO A 675 -17.46 -17.23 -8.94
C PRO A 675 -16.23 -17.43 -9.84
N ASP A 676 -15.79 -16.36 -10.49
CA ASP A 676 -14.62 -16.33 -11.36
C ASP A 676 -13.32 -16.57 -10.60
N PHE A 677 -13.17 -15.95 -9.42
CA PHE A 677 -12.03 -16.26 -8.55
C PHE A 677 -12.03 -17.73 -8.11
N GLY A 678 -13.19 -18.24 -7.68
CA GLY A 678 -13.36 -19.65 -7.31
C GLY A 678 -12.92 -20.59 -8.44
N GLU A 679 -13.42 -20.37 -9.65
CA GLU A 679 -13.04 -21.14 -10.84
C GLU A 679 -11.52 -21.14 -11.08
N LEU A 680 -10.88 -19.97 -11.03
CA LEU A 680 -9.44 -19.83 -11.24
C LEU A 680 -8.60 -20.62 -10.23
N ILE A 681 -8.92 -20.54 -8.93
CA ILE A 681 -8.13 -21.24 -7.91
C ILE A 681 -8.41 -22.74 -7.87
N ILE A 682 -9.64 -23.17 -8.12
CA ILE A 682 -9.99 -24.58 -8.19
C ILE A 682 -9.28 -25.23 -9.38
N ASP A 683 -9.30 -24.57 -10.54
CA ASP A 683 -8.60 -25.02 -11.74
C ASP A 683 -7.08 -25.12 -11.49
N TYR A 684 -6.52 -24.14 -10.79
CA TYR A 684 -5.10 -24.13 -10.43
C TYR A 684 -4.71 -25.34 -9.55
N PHE A 685 -5.51 -25.66 -8.52
CA PHE A 685 -5.21 -26.75 -7.59
C PHE A 685 -5.67 -28.14 -8.06
N LYS A 686 -6.59 -28.27 -9.03
CA LYS A 686 -7.19 -29.59 -9.38
C LYS A 686 -6.18 -30.70 -9.66
N GLY A 687 -5.03 -30.36 -10.26
CA GLY A 687 -3.93 -31.30 -10.55
C GLY A 687 -2.75 -31.24 -9.58
N ARG A 688 -2.74 -30.26 -8.67
CA ARG A 688 -1.62 -29.98 -7.74
C ARG A 688 -1.94 -30.42 -6.30
N ASP A 689 -3.16 -30.14 -5.86
CA ASP A 689 -3.71 -30.50 -4.56
C ASP A 689 -5.23 -30.77 -4.72
N PRO A 690 -5.61 -31.98 -5.15
CA PRO A 690 -7.01 -32.32 -5.43
C PRO A 690 -7.92 -32.22 -4.20
N GLU A 691 -7.38 -32.44 -2.99
CA GLU A 691 -8.15 -32.31 -1.76
C GLU A 691 -8.48 -30.85 -1.48
N LEU A 692 -7.49 -29.95 -1.53
CA LEU A 692 -7.71 -28.52 -1.37
C LEU A 692 -8.62 -27.96 -2.48
N ALA A 693 -8.46 -28.40 -3.73
CA ALA A 693 -9.35 -28.01 -4.83
C ALA A 693 -10.81 -28.39 -4.55
N GLY A 694 -11.06 -29.61 -4.06
CA GLY A 694 -12.39 -30.06 -3.68
C GLY A 694 -12.99 -29.27 -2.51
N GLN A 695 -12.16 -28.87 -1.54
CA GLN A 695 -12.57 -28.03 -0.41
C GLN A 695 -12.90 -26.60 -0.82
N LEU A 696 -12.09 -26.01 -1.71
CA LEU A 696 -12.32 -24.68 -2.26
C LEU A 696 -13.58 -24.66 -3.14
N GLN A 697 -13.82 -25.69 -3.96
CA GLN A 697 -15.07 -25.79 -4.73
C GLN A 697 -16.28 -25.89 -3.82
N TRP A 698 -16.23 -26.75 -2.80
CA TRP A 698 -17.29 -26.86 -1.81
C TRP A 698 -17.56 -25.49 -1.18
N ALA A 699 -16.54 -24.83 -0.62
CA ALA A 699 -16.70 -23.53 0.04
C ALA A 699 -17.24 -22.45 -0.90
N THR A 700 -16.76 -22.42 -2.15
CA THR A 700 -17.27 -21.51 -3.20
C THR A 700 -18.77 -21.71 -3.40
N ASN A 701 -19.20 -22.96 -3.65
CA ASN A 701 -20.59 -23.31 -3.93
C ASN A 701 -21.53 -23.11 -2.74
N GLN A 702 -21.02 -23.23 -1.50
CA GLN A 702 -21.80 -22.91 -0.30
C GLN A 702 -22.17 -21.42 -0.21
N THR A 703 -21.43 -20.54 -0.88
CA THR A 703 -21.65 -19.08 -0.86
C THR A 703 -22.34 -18.54 -2.12
N LEU A 704 -22.69 -19.40 -3.07
CA LEU A 704 -23.23 -19.02 -4.39
C LEU A 704 -24.60 -19.64 -4.65
N PRO A 705 -25.48 -18.95 -5.41
CA PRO A 705 -26.72 -19.54 -5.90
C PRO A 705 -26.42 -20.63 -6.93
N VAL A 706 -27.37 -21.56 -7.10
CA VAL A 706 -27.21 -22.78 -7.93
C VAL A 706 -26.75 -22.48 -9.36
N ASP A 707 -27.26 -21.42 -9.98
CA ASP A 707 -26.93 -21.01 -11.36
C ASP A 707 -25.49 -20.49 -11.52
N LYS A 708 -24.79 -20.20 -10.41
CA LYS A 708 -23.42 -19.64 -10.40
C LYS A 708 -22.40 -20.58 -9.77
N GLN A 709 -22.79 -21.80 -9.41
CA GLN A 709 -21.89 -22.78 -8.82
C GLN A 709 -20.83 -23.26 -9.82
N VAL A 710 -19.65 -23.57 -9.30
CA VAL A 710 -18.49 -24.06 -10.05
C VAL A 710 -18.42 -25.58 -9.95
N HIS A 711 -18.19 -26.27 -11.08
CA HIS A 711 -18.19 -27.74 -11.16
C HIS A 711 -16.97 -28.28 -11.93
N LEU A 712 -15.77 -28.08 -11.39
CA LEU A 712 -14.50 -28.51 -12.00
C LEU A 712 -13.96 -29.83 -11.42
N VAL A 713 -14.20 -30.08 -10.12
CA VAL A 713 -13.73 -31.26 -9.39
C VAL A 713 -14.84 -31.83 -8.52
N LYS A 714 -14.60 -32.98 -7.87
CA LYS A 714 -15.52 -33.49 -6.83
C LYS A 714 -15.37 -32.64 -5.57
N GLU A 715 -16.50 -32.18 -5.02
CA GLU A 715 -16.50 -31.45 -3.76
C GLU A 715 -16.02 -32.32 -2.60
N VAL A 716 -15.25 -31.69 -1.71
CA VAL A 716 -14.76 -32.27 -0.46
C VAL A 716 -15.17 -31.35 0.67
N VAL A 717 -16.02 -31.80 1.58
CA VAL A 717 -16.39 -31.00 2.76
C VAL A 717 -15.14 -30.83 3.64
N PRO A 718 -14.67 -29.60 3.92
CA PRO A 718 -13.51 -29.39 4.76
C PRO A 718 -13.80 -29.81 6.20
N LYS A 719 -12.80 -30.34 6.91
CA LYS A 719 -12.93 -30.71 8.32
C LYS A 719 -12.53 -29.55 9.21
N LEU A 720 -13.34 -28.50 9.25
CA LEU A 720 -13.04 -27.31 10.06
C LEU A 720 -13.26 -27.60 11.54
N SER A 721 -12.27 -27.26 12.36
CA SER A 721 -12.28 -27.37 13.81
C SER A 721 -11.70 -26.10 14.42
N SER A 722 -11.64 -26.02 15.74
CA SER A 722 -10.97 -24.91 16.41
C SER A 722 -9.50 -24.84 16.01
N VAL A 723 -9.01 -23.62 15.76
CA VAL A 723 -7.65 -23.36 15.29
C VAL A 723 -7.17 -22.00 15.77
N HIS A 724 -5.88 -21.92 16.08
CA HIS A 724 -5.18 -20.70 16.42
C HIS A 724 -4.20 -20.36 15.28
N HIS A 725 -4.37 -19.16 14.73
CA HIS A 725 -3.45 -18.57 13.77
C HIS A 725 -2.67 -17.45 14.46
N LYS A 726 -1.38 -17.70 14.74
CA LYS A 726 -0.49 -16.83 15.53
C LYS A 726 -0.59 -15.33 15.16
N ASP A 727 -0.73 -15.04 13.87
CA ASP A 727 -0.69 -13.68 13.34
C ASP A 727 -2.09 -13.05 13.16
N TYR A 728 -3.17 -13.81 13.40
CA TYR A 728 -4.55 -13.38 13.15
C TYR A 728 -5.42 -13.45 14.41
N GLY A 729 -5.47 -14.60 15.08
CA GLY A 729 -6.35 -14.85 16.21
C GLY A 729 -6.84 -16.29 16.30
N VAL A 730 -8.00 -16.50 16.91
CA VAL A 730 -8.56 -17.84 17.19
C VAL A 730 -9.94 -17.99 16.59
N PHE A 731 -10.17 -19.16 15.97
CA PHE A 731 -11.50 -19.64 15.63
C PHE A 731 -11.83 -20.79 16.58
N PHE A 732 -12.86 -20.67 17.42
CA PHE A 732 -13.47 -21.82 18.07
C PHE A 732 -14.59 -22.36 17.19
N ARG A 733 -14.55 -23.66 16.89
CA ARG A 733 -15.56 -24.35 16.09
C ARG A 733 -16.02 -25.65 16.75
N HIS A 734 -17.32 -25.91 16.68
CA HIS A 734 -17.90 -27.17 17.11
C HIS A 734 -19.12 -27.52 16.26
N GLY A 735 -19.28 -28.80 15.92
CA GLY A 735 -20.40 -29.26 15.09
C GLY A 735 -20.38 -28.77 13.65
N PHE A 736 -19.21 -28.52 13.06
CA PHE A 736 -19.10 -28.09 11.66
C PHE A 736 -19.85 -29.02 10.71
N GLY A 737 -20.65 -28.44 9.81
CA GLY A 737 -21.46 -29.20 8.85
C GLY A 737 -22.78 -29.75 9.43
N THR A 738 -23.08 -29.48 10.70
CA THR A 738 -24.38 -29.82 11.31
C THR A 738 -25.29 -28.58 11.38
N PRO A 739 -26.61 -28.73 11.54
CA PRO A 739 -27.52 -27.61 11.80
C PRO A 739 -27.25 -26.83 13.10
N HIS A 740 -26.41 -27.36 13.99
CA HIS A 740 -26.12 -26.78 15.30
C HIS A 740 -24.66 -26.28 15.41
N GLU A 741 -24.05 -25.95 14.27
CA GLU A 741 -22.67 -25.46 14.20
C GLU A 741 -22.46 -24.21 15.07
N THR A 742 -21.36 -24.19 15.82
CA THR A 742 -20.89 -23.04 16.59
C THR A 742 -19.59 -22.52 16.01
N LEU A 743 -19.49 -21.20 15.83
CA LEU A 743 -18.31 -20.47 15.38
C LEU A 743 -18.14 -19.23 16.24
N PHE A 744 -17.04 -19.15 17.00
CA PHE A 744 -16.57 -17.93 17.66
C PHE A 744 -15.25 -17.51 17.01
N SER A 745 -15.23 -16.35 16.36
CA SER A 745 -14.04 -15.81 15.69
C SER A 745 -13.56 -14.57 16.43
N ILE A 746 -12.32 -14.56 16.88
CA ILE A 746 -11.68 -13.40 17.52
C ILE A 746 -10.40 -13.01 16.78
N MET A 747 -10.25 -11.73 16.50
CA MET A 747 -9.04 -11.15 15.93
C MET A 747 -8.13 -10.64 17.05
N ALA A 748 -6.89 -11.09 17.09
CA ALA A 748 -5.89 -10.69 18.09
C ALA A 748 -4.47 -10.92 17.53
N GLY A 749 -4.10 -10.14 16.52
CA GLY A 749 -2.86 -10.32 15.75
C GLY A 749 -2.46 -9.09 14.95
N ASN A 750 -1.65 -9.27 13.91
CA ASN A 750 -0.99 -8.19 13.14
C ASN A 750 -1.40 -8.16 11.65
N CYS A 751 -2.62 -8.61 11.35
CA CYS A 751 -3.22 -8.51 10.02
C CYS A 751 -3.99 -7.20 9.90
N ASP A 752 -3.36 -6.14 9.43
CA ASP A 752 -3.87 -4.77 9.65
C ASP A 752 -4.59 -4.15 8.45
N GLY A 753 -4.39 -4.69 7.24
CA GLY A 753 -4.90 -4.10 6.01
C GLY A 753 -6.43 -4.03 5.98
N HIS A 754 -6.99 -2.83 5.85
CA HIS A 754 -8.45 -2.61 5.80
C HIS A 754 -9.24 -3.24 6.96
N ASN A 755 -8.59 -3.62 8.06
CA ASN A 755 -9.28 -3.90 9.33
C ASN A 755 -9.36 -2.59 10.11
N GLU A 756 -10.44 -2.38 10.88
CA GLU A 756 -10.53 -1.23 11.78
C GLU A 756 -9.71 -1.56 13.04
N LEU A 757 -8.37 -1.46 12.97
CA LEU A 757 -7.44 -1.89 14.02
C LEU A 757 -7.78 -1.41 15.44
N GLU A 758 -8.36 -0.22 15.52
CA GLU A 758 -8.76 0.43 16.76
C GLU A 758 -9.95 -0.27 17.40
N THR A 759 -10.81 -0.89 16.59
CA THR A 759 -12.10 -1.46 17.01
C THR A 759 -12.15 -2.98 16.88
N ASP A 760 -11.61 -3.57 15.81
CA ASP A 760 -11.72 -5.00 15.49
C ASP A 760 -10.78 -5.87 16.34
N GLN A 761 -9.65 -5.33 16.80
CA GLN A 761 -8.72 -6.07 17.65
C GLN A 761 -9.39 -6.44 18.98
N MET A 762 -9.18 -7.68 19.41
CA MET A 762 -9.79 -8.29 20.58
C MET A 762 -11.33 -8.39 20.52
N ALA A 763 -11.97 -7.95 19.43
CA ALA A 763 -13.40 -8.13 19.20
C ALA A 763 -13.70 -9.50 18.60
N TYR A 764 -14.92 -9.99 18.84
CA TYR A 764 -15.36 -11.28 18.33
C TYR A 764 -16.71 -11.23 17.62
N THR A 765 -16.92 -12.20 16.74
CA THR A 765 -18.19 -12.58 16.14
C THR A 765 -18.57 -13.98 16.62
N LEU A 766 -19.84 -14.18 17.00
CA LEU A 766 -20.36 -15.46 17.49
C LEU A 766 -21.59 -15.90 16.71
N TYR A 767 -21.51 -17.10 16.15
CA TYR A 767 -22.62 -17.94 15.76
C TYR A 767 -22.68 -19.13 16.71
N ALA A 768 -23.86 -19.47 17.19
CA ALA A 768 -24.06 -20.68 17.98
C ALA A 768 -25.32 -21.40 17.55
N LYS A 769 -25.30 -22.73 17.64
CA LYS A 769 -26.42 -23.60 17.26
C LYS A 769 -26.95 -23.31 15.84
N GLY A 770 -26.05 -22.97 14.92
CA GLY A 770 -26.34 -22.68 13.52
C GLY A 770 -26.77 -21.24 13.21
N HIS A 771 -26.87 -20.36 14.21
CA HIS A 771 -27.46 -19.03 14.05
C HIS A 771 -26.54 -17.90 14.54
N PRO A 772 -26.58 -16.71 13.89
CA PRO A 772 -25.83 -15.54 14.34
C PRO A 772 -26.37 -14.99 15.66
N ILE A 773 -25.47 -14.50 16.52
CA ILE A 773 -25.83 -13.88 17.80
C ILE A 773 -25.11 -12.56 18.00
N HIS A 774 -23.77 -12.59 18.00
CA HIS A 774 -22.94 -11.40 18.11
C HIS A 774 -22.31 -11.12 16.76
N LEU A 775 -22.67 -10.00 16.13
CA LEU A 775 -22.19 -9.65 14.81
C LEU A 775 -21.34 -8.38 14.88
N THR A 776 -20.26 -8.37 14.10
CA THR A 776 -19.58 -7.13 13.76
C THR A 776 -20.47 -6.34 12.79
N PHE A 777 -20.64 -5.05 13.03
CA PHE A 777 -21.30 -4.18 12.07
C PHE A 777 -20.40 -4.07 10.82
N GLY A 778 -20.79 -4.71 9.72
CA GLY A 778 -20.01 -4.61 8.48
C GLY A 778 -20.14 -3.22 7.85
N ASN A 779 -19.06 -2.70 7.27
CA ASN A 779 -19.01 -1.37 6.65
C ASN A 779 -18.40 -1.43 5.24
N GLY A 780 -18.63 -0.46 4.35
CA GLY A 780 -18.04 -0.49 3.00
C GLY A 780 -16.98 0.56 2.75
N TYR A 781 -16.00 0.64 3.66
CA TYR A 781 -15.07 1.76 3.78
C TYR A 781 -15.74 3.06 4.26
N HIS A 782 -16.98 3.32 3.83
CA HIS A 782 -17.88 4.27 4.47
C HIS A 782 -19.27 3.66 4.73
N PRO A 783 -19.87 3.97 5.88
CA PRO A 783 -19.26 4.67 7.02
C PRO A 783 -18.30 3.76 7.81
N MET A 784 -17.10 4.23 8.16
CA MET A 784 -16.30 3.51 9.16
C MET A 784 -16.96 3.70 10.53
N PHE A 785 -16.91 2.68 11.39
CA PHE A 785 -17.53 2.78 12.73
C PHE A 785 -16.62 3.46 13.72
N VAL A 786 -15.31 3.17 13.66
CA VAL A 786 -14.20 3.83 14.37
C VAL A 786 -14.43 4.00 15.88
N ARG A 787 -15.33 3.22 16.46
CA ARG A 787 -15.74 3.29 17.86
C ARG A 787 -15.53 1.92 18.50
N PRO A 788 -14.57 1.78 19.43
CA PRO A 788 -14.30 0.48 20.06
C PRO A 788 -15.53 -0.11 20.78
N TRP A 789 -16.44 0.74 21.25
CA TRP A 789 -17.71 0.33 21.89
C TRP A 789 -18.81 -0.13 20.92
N LEU A 790 -18.62 0.02 19.61
CA LEU A 790 -19.48 -0.59 18.58
C LEU A 790 -18.98 -1.98 18.16
N ARG A 791 -18.26 -2.65 19.05
CA ARG A 791 -17.73 -4.01 18.85
C ARG A 791 -17.93 -4.81 20.13
N ASN A 792 -17.95 -6.14 20.01
CA ASN A 792 -18.08 -7.05 21.16
C ASN A 792 -16.77 -7.13 21.95
N ARG A 793 -16.43 -6.04 22.65
CA ARG A 793 -15.13 -5.86 23.30
C ARG A 793 -15.16 -4.85 24.43
N VAL A 794 -14.02 -4.71 25.10
CA VAL A 794 -13.75 -3.61 26.01
C VAL A 794 -13.30 -2.37 25.23
N SER A 795 -13.80 -1.21 25.62
CA SER A 795 -13.23 0.11 25.32
C SER A 795 -12.60 0.74 26.58
N ILE A 796 -11.56 1.55 26.39
CA ILE A 796 -10.87 2.28 27.47
C ILE A 796 -11.35 3.73 27.45
N ASP A 797 -11.82 4.22 28.60
CA ASP A 797 -12.33 5.58 28.83
C ASP A 797 -13.45 6.01 27.86
N HIS A 798 -14.15 5.04 27.26
CA HIS A 798 -15.09 5.28 26.15
C HIS A 798 -14.47 6.15 25.03
N LYS A 799 -13.21 5.89 24.71
CA LYS A 799 -12.40 6.64 23.74
C LYS A 799 -11.87 5.73 22.63
N PHE A 800 -11.41 6.37 21.56
CA PHE A 800 -10.70 5.73 20.47
C PHE A 800 -9.27 5.40 20.91
N GLU A 801 -8.78 4.20 20.60
CA GLU A 801 -7.42 3.74 20.90
C GLU A 801 -6.51 3.99 19.69
N VAL A 802 -5.38 4.68 19.85
CA VAL A 802 -4.44 4.97 18.74
C VAL A 802 -3.51 3.76 18.51
N THR A 803 -3.28 3.38 17.25
CA THR A 803 -2.85 2.03 16.85
C THR A 803 -1.38 1.85 16.47
N GLU A 804 -0.62 2.92 16.26
CA GLU A 804 0.72 2.83 15.66
C GLU A 804 1.77 2.11 16.55
N ARG A 805 1.42 1.75 17.80
CA ARG A 805 2.33 1.11 18.78
C ARG A 805 1.78 -0.12 19.51
N ASN A 806 0.53 -0.52 19.29
CA ASN A 806 -0.13 -1.50 20.17
C ASN A 806 0.22 -2.96 19.80
N SER A 807 0.91 -3.66 20.70
CA SER A 807 1.17 -5.10 20.59
C SER A 807 -0.09 -5.89 20.95
N THR A 808 -0.75 -6.49 19.96
CA THR A 808 -1.84 -7.46 20.18
C THR A 808 -1.39 -8.87 19.78
N GLN A 809 -1.60 -9.85 20.65
CA GLN A 809 -1.24 -11.24 20.38
C GLN A 809 -2.08 -12.23 21.19
N VAL A 810 -2.22 -13.45 20.68
CA VAL A 810 -2.70 -14.60 21.46
C VAL A 810 -1.52 -15.18 22.26
N ALA A 811 -1.57 -15.05 23.58
CA ALA A 811 -0.54 -15.56 24.48
C ALA A 811 -0.62 -17.09 24.63
N THR A 812 -1.84 -17.63 24.73
CA THR A 812 -2.10 -19.06 24.92
C THR A 812 -3.38 -19.46 24.18
N ALA A 813 -3.40 -20.63 23.55
CA ALA A 813 -4.61 -21.26 23.04
C ALA A 813 -4.50 -22.78 23.17
N CYS A 814 -5.57 -23.44 23.62
CA CYS A 814 -5.63 -24.89 23.71
C CYS A 814 -7.04 -25.41 23.40
N PHE A 815 -7.10 -26.53 22.66
CA PHE A 815 -8.34 -27.10 22.15
C PHE A 815 -8.52 -28.52 22.71
N MET A 816 -9.32 -28.66 23.79
CA MET A 816 -9.61 -29.94 24.43
C MET A 816 -11.08 -30.33 24.19
N PRO A 817 -11.45 -31.63 24.27
CA PRO A 817 -12.77 -32.10 23.86
C PRO A 817 -13.93 -31.43 24.60
N ASP A 818 -13.80 -31.27 25.93
CA ASP A 818 -14.87 -30.75 26.80
C ASP A 818 -14.71 -29.24 27.11
N ALA A 819 -13.54 -28.67 26.80
CA ALA A 819 -13.18 -27.30 27.14
C ALA A 819 -12.09 -26.79 26.20
N GLU A 820 -12.32 -25.66 25.56
CA GLU A 820 -11.31 -24.97 24.77
C GLU A 820 -11.06 -23.60 25.34
N TYR A 821 -9.87 -23.08 25.12
CA TYR A 821 -9.43 -21.88 25.81
C TYR A 821 -8.49 -21.06 24.95
N MET A 822 -8.57 -19.73 25.11
CA MET A 822 -7.52 -18.83 24.67
C MET A 822 -7.36 -17.65 25.64
N ARG A 823 -6.15 -17.10 25.68
CA ARG A 823 -5.84 -15.81 26.29
C ARG A 823 -5.12 -14.93 25.27
N ALA A 824 -5.66 -13.76 25.02
CA ALA A 824 -5.04 -12.71 24.23
C ALA A 824 -4.65 -11.51 25.10
N THR A 825 -3.65 -10.76 24.64
CA THR A 825 -3.19 -9.53 25.29
C THR A 825 -3.12 -8.39 24.30
N ARG A 826 -3.51 -7.19 24.73
CA ARG A 826 -3.35 -5.94 24.00
C ARG A 826 -2.81 -4.86 24.94
N ASP A 827 -1.74 -4.20 24.52
CA ASP A 827 -1.22 -3.02 25.21
C ASP A 827 -1.83 -1.75 24.60
N VAL A 828 -2.21 -0.79 25.46
CA VAL A 828 -2.76 0.52 25.05
C VAL A 828 -2.14 1.61 25.91
N ASP A 829 -1.56 2.63 25.26
CA ASP A 829 -0.92 3.77 25.92
C ASP A 829 -1.36 5.14 25.34
N GLN A 830 -2.23 5.13 24.33
CA GLN A 830 -2.74 6.34 23.68
C GLN A 830 -4.23 6.21 23.36
N ILE A 831 -4.99 7.23 23.78
CA ILE A 831 -6.44 7.33 23.55
C ILE A 831 -6.81 8.73 23.06
N ARG A 832 -7.97 8.88 22.42
CA ARG A 832 -8.49 10.18 21.99
C ARG A 832 -10.02 10.24 22.04
N PRO A 833 -10.62 11.42 22.32
CA PRO A 833 -12.07 11.58 22.35
C PRO A 833 -12.71 11.42 20.96
N LEU A 834 -13.95 10.93 20.94
CA LEU A 834 -14.87 11.04 19.81
C LEU A 834 -16.14 11.73 20.31
N GLN A 835 -16.78 12.54 19.47
CA GLN A 835 -17.86 13.42 19.91
C GLN A 835 -19.23 12.73 19.99
N THR A 836 -19.44 11.61 19.29
CA THR A 836 -20.76 10.99 19.13
C THR A 836 -20.74 9.49 19.46
N GLU A 837 -21.81 9.02 20.11
CA GLU A 837 -22.00 7.62 20.50
C GLU A 837 -22.07 6.68 19.28
N HIS A 838 -22.74 7.13 18.22
CA HIS A 838 -22.87 6.43 16.94
C HIS A 838 -22.39 7.32 15.80
N PRO A 839 -21.90 6.75 14.68
CA PRO A 839 -21.58 7.52 13.50
C PRO A 839 -22.82 8.26 13.01
N LEU A 840 -22.72 9.58 12.78
CA LEU A 840 -23.78 10.31 12.09
C LEU A 840 -23.64 10.10 10.59
N LEU A 841 -24.70 9.59 9.97
CA LEU A 841 -24.72 9.17 8.57
C LEU A 841 -25.59 10.08 7.72
N THR A 842 -25.29 10.13 6.43
CA THR A 842 -26.19 10.68 5.42
C THR A 842 -27.52 9.94 5.40
N GLU A 843 -28.57 10.56 4.83
CA GLU A 843 -29.92 9.96 4.79
C GLU A 843 -29.96 8.57 4.14
N ASN A 844 -29.13 8.35 3.11
CA ASN A 844 -28.99 7.05 2.45
C ASN A 844 -28.16 6.03 3.25
N GLY A 845 -27.51 6.44 4.34
CA GLY A 845 -26.76 5.56 5.21
C GLY A 845 -25.37 5.15 4.73
N MET A 846 -24.92 5.65 3.59
CA MET A 846 -23.75 5.17 2.88
C MET A 846 -22.48 5.97 3.16
N GLN A 847 -22.62 7.16 3.77
CA GLN A 847 -21.50 8.05 4.10
C GLN A 847 -21.71 8.70 5.46
N TRP A 848 -20.63 9.24 6.02
CA TRP A 848 -20.70 10.16 7.16
C TRP A 848 -21.41 11.45 6.77
N SER A 849 -22.23 12.00 7.68
CA SER A 849 -22.77 13.35 7.53
C SER A 849 -21.65 14.40 7.63
N ASP A 850 -21.92 15.62 7.20
CA ASP A 850 -20.93 16.71 7.32
C ASP A 850 -20.61 17.04 8.78
N GLU A 851 -21.56 16.83 9.69
CA GLU A 851 -21.34 16.96 11.13
C GLU A 851 -20.36 15.90 11.65
N GLU A 852 -20.48 14.65 11.24
CA GLU A 852 -19.53 13.58 11.58
C GLU A 852 -18.15 13.84 11.00
N ARG A 853 -18.07 14.31 9.75
CA ARG A 853 -16.77 14.66 9.13
C ARG A 853 -16.08 15.81 9.88
N LYS A 854 -16.83 16.81 10.33
CA LYS A 854 -16.30 17.95 11.10
C LYS A 854 -15.96 17.59 12.54
N SER A 855 -16.67 16.63 13.12
CA SER A 855 -16.37 16.12 14.46
C SER A 855 -15.17 15.18 14.47
N TRP A 856 -14.77 14.67 13.30
CA TRP A 856 -13.55 13.90 13.13
C TRP A 856 -12.32 14.80 13.35
N PRO A 857 -11.50 14.54 14.38
CA PRO A 857 -10.42 15.44 14.74
C PRO A 857 -9.28 15.47 13.71
N THR A 858 -8.74 16.66 13.46
CA THR A 858 -7.49 16.95 12.70
C THR A 858 -6.62 17.87 13.59
N PRO A 859 -5.26 17.90 13.62
CA PRO A 859 -4.15 16.91 13.57
C PRO A 859 -3.81 16.31 14.99
N PRO A 860 -2.61 15.76 15.33
CA PRO A 860 -2.30 14.99 16.57
C PRO A 860 -2.51 15.63 17.95
N THR A 861 -3.07 16.84 18.05
CA THR A 861 -3.15 17.60 19.30
C THR A 861 -4.07 16.98 20.35
N ASP A 862 -4.98 16.10 19.94
CA ASP A 862 -6.03 15.55 20.81
C ASP A 862 -5.70 14.13 21.29
N ILE A 863 -4.48 13.65 21.04
CA ILE A 863 -3.99 12.35 21.53
C ILE A 863 -3.57 12.50 22.99
N GLU A 864 -4.26 11.77 23.86
CA GLU A 864 -3.92 11.63 25.26
C GLU A 864 -2.98 10.43 25.44
N THR A 865 -1.73 10.68 25.87
CA THR A 865 -0.84 9.61 26.31
C THR A 865 -1.16 9.23 27.75
N ILE A 866 -1.42 7.95 27.98
CA ILE A 866 -1.72 7.37 29.29
C ILE A 866 -0.63 6.37 29.68
N PRO A 867 -0.44 6.08 30.98
CA PRO A 867 0.36 4.93 31.40
C PRO A 867 -0.15 3.64 30.73
N THR A 868 0.76 2.80 30.25
CA THR A 868 0.40 1.59 29.49
C THR A 868 -0.53 0.68 30.29
N ILE A 869 -1.70 0.42 29.71
CA ILE A 869 -2.67 -0.56 30.18
C ILE A 869 -2.45 -1.84 29.39
N ARG A 870 -2.26 -2.96 30.09
CA ARG A 870 -2.23 -4.28 29.46
C ARG A 870 -3.58 -4.96 29.64
N TRP A 871 -4.36 -5.04 28.58
CA TRP A 871 -5.63 -5.73 28.59
C TRP A 871 -5.43 -7.22 28.27
N HIS A 872 -5.92 -8.08 29.15
CA HIS A 872 -6.02 -9.52 28.99
C HIS A 872 -7.46 -9.93 28.70
N ARG A 873 -7.70 -10.67 27.63
CA ARG A 873 -8.98 -11.33 27.35
C ARG A 873 -8.80 -12.83 27.37
N GLN A 874 -9.53 -13.51 28.25
CA GLN A 874 -9.59 -14.98 28.30
C GLN A 874 -10.97 -15.44 27.85
N VAL A 875 -11.01 -16.44 26.98
CA VAL A 875 -12.25 -17.06 26.49
C VAL A 875 -12.17 -18.55 26.75
N LEU A 876 -13.10 -19.07 27.53
CA LEU A 876 -13.27 -20.49 27.80
C LEU A 876 -14.55 -20.97 27.11
N PHE A 877 -14.44 -21.91 26.18
CA PHE A 877 -15.55 -22.54 25.48
C PHE A 877 -15.83 -23.91 26.07
N LEU A 878 -16.95 -24.04 26.79
CA LEU A 878 -17.41 -25.28 27.40
C LEU A 878 -18.45 -25.92 26.49
N LYS A 879 -18.24 -27.19 26.14
CA LYS A 879 -19.04 -27.85 25.11
C LYS A 879 -19.40 -29.28 25.44
N ASP A 880 -20.57 -29.69 24.97
CA ASP A 880 -21.01 -31.08 24.89
C ASP A 880 -20.33 -31.75 23.68
N ALA A 881 -20.26 -33.08 23.68
CA ALA A 881 -19.90 -33.82 22.48
C ALA A 881 -21.01 -33.70 21.41
N ASP A 882 -22.27 -33.54 21.83
CA ASP A 882 -23.40 -33.23 20.95
C ASP A 882 -23.48 -31.71 20.68
N PRO A 883 -23.32 -31.24 19.42
CA PRO A 883 -23.48 -29.83 19.07
C PRO A 883 -24.85 -29.23 19.42
N LYS A 884 -25.89 -30.07 19.58
CA LYS A 884 -27.21 -29.64 20.06
C LYS A 884 -27.23 -29.37 21.56
N GLY A 885 -26.35 -30.00 22.34
CA GLY A 885 -26.28 -29.88 23.80
C GLY A 885 -25.85 -28.50 24.31
N PRO A 886 -25.58 -28.36 25.62
CA PRO A 886 -25.09 -27.12 26.21
C PRO A 886 -23.68 -26.77 25.72
N ASN A 887 -23.59 -25.71 24.91
CA ASN A 887 -22.36 -25.19 24.31
C ASN A 887 -22.31 -23.68 24.57
N TYR A 888 -21.37 -23.21 25.37
CA TYR A 888 -21.39 -21.84 25.90
C TYR A 888 -19.99 -21.30 26.23
N PHE A 889 -19.89 -19.98 26.40
CA PHE A 889 -18.61 -19.30 26.58
C PHE A 889 -18.55 -18.57 27.92
N VAL A 890 -17.37 -18.56 28.53
CA VAL A 890 -17.05 -17.72 29.69
C VAL A 890 -15.96 -16.74 29.25
N LEU A 891 -16.25 -15.45 29.33
CA LEU A 891 -15.33 -14.37 28.96
C LEU A 891 -14.81 -13.70 30.23
N ARG A 892 -13.48 -13.55 30.34
CA ARG A 892 -12.81 -12.80 31.40
C ARG A 892 -11.95 -11.70 30.78
N ASP A 893 -12.24 -10.46 31.11
CA ASP A 893 -11.42 -9.30 30.74
C ASP A 893 -10.74 -8.70 31.97
N ALA A 894 -9.41 -8.70 32.01
CA ALA A 894 -8.62 -8.21 33.13
C ALA A 894 -7.54 -7.23 32.69
N PHE A 895 -7.07 -6.36 33.59
CA PHE A 895 -6.14 -5.28 33.25
C PHE A 895 -4.90 -5.33 34.14
N GLY A 896 -3.73 -5.35 33.51
CA GLY A 896 -2.41 -5.18 34.13
C GLY A 896 -1.76 -3.87 33.69
N GLY A 897 -0.47 -3.71 34.00
CA GLY A 897 0.25 -2.44 33.77
C GLY A 897 -0.17 -1.39 34.80
N MET A 898 -0.40 -0.16 34.35
CA MET A 898 -0.89 0.95 35.18
C MET A 898 -2.24 1.46 34.68
N PRO A 899 -3.34 0.72 34.92
CA PRO A 899 -4.67 1.15 34.50
C PRO A 899 -5.12 2.40 35.27
N THR A 900 -5.16 3.54 34.59
CA THR A 900 -5.56 4.85 35.15
C THR A 900 -6.88 5.39 34.60
N ARG A 901 -7.53 4.63 33.72
CA ARG A 901 -8.76 5.01 33.03
C ARG A 901 -9.85 3.96 33.24
N PRO A 902 -11.13 4.36 33.35
CA PRO A 902 -12.24 3.42 33.42
C PRO A 902 -12.36 2.63 32.11
N THR A 903 -13.14 1.56 32.12
CA THR A 903 -13.37 0.72 30.95
C THR A 903 -14.85 0.42 30.80
N ASP A 904 -15.25 0.02 29.59
CA ASP A 904 -16.62 -0.41 29.29
C ASP A 904 -16.59 -1.69 28.46
N LEU A 905 -17.21 -2.76 28.95
CA LEU A 905 -17.46 -3.96 28.15
C LEU A 905 -18.76 -3.76 27.36
N SER A 906 -18.65 -3.68 26.04
CA SER A 906 -19.81 -3.61 25.13
C SER A 906 -20.11 -4.97 24.51
N LEU A 907 -21.37 -5.38 24.58
CA LEU A 907 -21.89 -6.62 24.01
C LEU A 907 -23.12 -6.31 23.16
N TRP A 908 -23.03 -6.59 21.86
CA TRP A 908 -24.07 -6.36 20.86
C TRP A 908 -24.72 -7.68 20.44
N PHE A 909 -26.05 -7.72 20.43
CA PHE A 909 -26.84 -8.91 20.18
C PHE A 909 -27.83 -8.69 19.05
N LEU A 910 -27.89 -9.62 18.11
CA LEU A 910 -28.93 -9.70 17.10
C LEU A 910 -30.25 -10.20 17.73
N ALA A 911 -30.92 -9.31 18.46
CA ALA A 911 -32.08 -9.60 19.30
C ALA A 911 -33.22 -8.59 19.05
N ASN A 912 -34.46 -9.02 19.33
CA ASN A 912 -35.66 -8.20 19.30
C ASN A 912 -35.86 -7.44 20.61
N THR A 913 -35.63 -8.12 21.74
CA THR A 913 -35.82 -7.55 23.09
C THR A 913 -34.75 -8.04 24.06
N MET A 914 -34.60 -7.30 25.17
CA MET A 914 -33.72 -7.66 26.29
C MET A 914 -34.51 -7.56 27.60
N GLN A 915 -34.40 -8.59 28.45
CA GLN A 915 -35.02 -8.67 29.77
C GLN A 915 -33.96 -8.92 30.85
N ARG A 916 -33.88 -8.03 31.85
CA ARG A 916 -33.03 -8.23 33.04
C ARG A 916 -33.76 -9.10 34.07
N ARG A 917 -33.14 -10.20 34.48
CA ARG A 917 -33.60 -11.17 35.49
C ARG A 917 -32.51 -11.32 36.56
N GLY A 918 -32.44 -10.37 37.48
CA GLY A 918 -31.35 -10.27 38.46
C GLY A 918 -30.01 -9.98 37.77
N SER A 919 -29.05 -10.90 37.86
CA SER A 919 -27.74 -10.83 37.18
C SER A 919 -27.72 -11.49 35.80
N VAL A 920 -28.85 -12.04 35.33
CA VAL A 920 -28.98 -12.61 33.98
C VAL A 920 -29.70 -11.62 33.07
N PHE A 921 -29.16 -11.40 31.87
CA PHE A 921 -29.80 -10.63 30.81
C PHE A 921 -30.21 -11.61 29.71
N HIS A 922 -31.51 -11.75 29.53
CA HIS A 922 -32.10 -12.61 28.52
C HIS A 922 -32.39 -11.80 27.26
N PHE A 923 -31.81 -12.22 26.12
CA PHE A 923 -32.04 -11.64 24.81
C PHE A 923 -32.89 -12.58 23.96
N ASP A 924 -34.05 -12.10 23.51
CA ASP A 924 -34.91 -12.78 22.54
C ASP A 924 -34.32 -12.56 21.14
N GLY A 925 -33.71 -13.59 20.55
CA GLY A 925 -32.99 -13.46 19.29
C GLY A 925 -33.89 -13.11 18.10
N GLN A 926 -33.34 -12.47 17.07
CA GLN A 926 -34.10 -12.24 15.82
C GLN A 926 -34.30 -13.51 14.99
N VAL A 927 -33.48 -14.52 15.27
CA VAL A 927 -33.50 -15.86 14.64
C VAL A 927 -33.85 -16.91 15.72
N LYS A 928 -33.65 -18.21 15.44
CA LYS A 928 -34.13 -19.31 16.31
C LYS A 928 -33.36 -19.49 17.63
N VAL A 929 -32.40 -18.63 17.94
CA VAL A 929 -31.51 -18.75 19.10
C VAL A 929 -31.61 -17.51 19.97
N ASP A 930 -31.90 -17.74 21.25
CA ASP A 930 -31.81 -16.76 22.33
C ASP A 930 -30.40 -16.77 22.94
N MET A 931 -30.10 -15.71 23.68
CA MET A 931 -28.87 -15.62 24.46
C MET A 931 -29.17 -15.21 25.90
N ASP A 932 -28.69 -15.99 26.86
CA ASP A 932 -28.67 -15.60 28.26
C ASP A 932 -27.24 -15.18 28.63
N VAL A 933 -27.11 -13.94 29.13
CA VAL A 933 -25.84 -13.37 29.58
C VAL A 933 -25.85 -13.25 31.09
N PHE A 934 -25.07 -14.09 31.77
CA PHE A 934 -24.88 -13.95 33.21
C PHE A 934 -23.66 -13.05 33.49
N VAL A 935 -23.91 -11.92 34.17
CA VAL A 935 -22.83 -11.03 34.61
C VAL A 935 -22.36 -11.46 35.98
N ASN A 936 -21.23 -12.17 36.02
CA ASN A 936 -20.60 -12.56 37.28
C ASN A 936 -19.92 -11.36 37.93
N THR A 937 -19.09 -10.63 37.18
CA THR A 937 -18.36 -9.45 37.67
C THR A 937 -18.50 -8.32 36.65
N PRO A 938 -18.90 -7.11 37.08
CA PRO A 938 -19.13 -6.66 38.47
C PRO A 938 -20.45 -7.18 39.07
N THR A 939 -20.57 -7.13 40.40
CA THR A 939 -21.79 -7.56 41.11
C THR A 939 -22.87 -6.48 41.12
N GLU A 940 -22.45 -5.21 41.15
CA GLU A 940 -23.30 -4.03 41.14
C GLU A 940 -22.85 -3.13 40.01
N PHE A 941 -23.79 -2.79 39.12
CA PHE A 941 -23.60 -1.88 38.01
C PHE A 941 -24.96 -1.47 37.47
N GLU A 942 -25.01 -0.31 36.83
CA GLU A 942 -26.15 0.09 36.02
C GLU A 942 -25.87 -0.29 34.55
N PRO A 943 -26.69 -1.17 33.94
CA PRO A 943 -26.50 -1.54 32.55
C PRO A 943 -26.80 -0.35 31.65
N ILE A 944 -25.88 -0.04 30.74
CA ILE A 944 -26.14 0.89 29.65
C ILE A 944 -26.70 0.08 28.48
N THR A 945 -27.87 0.46 28.00
CA THR A 945 -28.59 -0.26 26.94
C THR A 945 -28.89 0.67 25.79
N ASP A 946 -28.79 0.14 24.57
CA ASP A 946 -29.06 0.90 23.36
C ASP A 946 -29.50 -0.04 22.23
N LYS A 947 -29.96 0.53 21.11
CA LYS A 947 -30.29 -0.17 19.88
C LYS A 947 -29.68 0.57 18.70
N TYR A 948 -28.83 -0.12 17.95
CA TYR A 948 -28.21 0.45 16.76
C TYR A 948 -28.14 -0.56 15.62
N GLY A 949 -28.32 -0.08 14.41
CA GLY A 949 -28.17 -0.85 13.18
C GLY A 949 -27.89 0.09 12.03
N HIS A 950 -26.95 -0.28 11.16
CA HIS A 950 -26.60 0.59 10.06
C HIS A 950 -27.78 0.64 9.04
N PRO A 951 -28.12 1.82 8.50
CA PRO A 951 -29.28 2.02 7.63
C PRO A 951 -29.21 1.33 6.26
N ALA A 952 -28.02 1.09 5.71
CA ALA A 952 -27.83 0.40 4.42
C ALA A 952 -26.55 -0.44 4.39
N GLN A 953 -26.55 -1.59 3.69
CA GLN A 953 -25.32 -2.35 3.39
C GLN A 953 -24.71 -1.91 2.06
N PRO A 954 -23.42 -1.54 2.01
CA PRO A 954 -22.84 -0.94 0.81
C PRO A 954 -22.61 -1.88 -0.39
N TYR A 955 -22.83 -3.20 -0.25
CA TYR A 955 -22.60 -4.15 -1.34
C TYR A 955 -23.71 -5.18 -1.48
N GLY A 956 -24.17 -5.43 -2.71
CA GLY A 956 -25.17 -6.45 -3.04
C GLY A 956 -24.61 -7.87 -2.98
N ARG A 957 -25.50 -8.87 -2.90
CA ARG A 957 -25.12 -10.30 -2.86
C ARG A 957 -25.68 -11.05 -4.06
N LEU A 958 -24.95 -12.08 -4.48
CA LEU A 958 -25.39 -12.96 -5.55
C LEU A 958 -26.53 -13.88 -5.12
N THR A 959 -26.56 -14.30 -3.85
CA THR A 959 -27.57 -15.22 -3.28
C THR A 959 -28.88 -14.53 -2.88
N GLY A 960 -28.96 -13.21 -3.02
CA GLY A 960 -30.10 -12.42 -2.55
C GLY A 960 -30.22 -12.43 -1.02
N TRP A 961 -31.43 -12.19 -0.54
CA TRP A 961 -31.79 -12.18 0.87
C TRP A 961 -33.21 -12.71 1.03
N ASP A 962 -33.50 -13.20 2.22
CA ASP A 962 -34.82 -13.67 2.59
C ASP A 962 -35.72 -12.47 2.96
N LYS A 963 -36.92 -12.43 2.36
CA LYS A 963 -37.91 -11.36 2.58
C LYS A 963 -38.53 -11.43 3.97
N GLU A 964 -38.49 -12.58 4.65
CA GLU A 964 -38.93 -12.70 6.04
C GLU A 964 -38.12 -11.77 6.95
N TYR A 965 -36.80 -11.73 6.73
CA TYR A 965 -35.88 -10.92 7.54
C TYR A 965 -35.65 -9.53 6.96
N PHE A 966 -35.82 -9.34 5.64
CA PHE A 966 -35.65 -8.05 4.96
C PHE A 966 -36.81 -7.73 4.00
N PRO A 967 -38.03 -7.45 4.51
CA PRO A 967 -39.26 -7.35 3.71
C PRO A 967 -39.25 -6.18 2.72
N GLU A 968 -38.56 -5.08 3.02
CA GLU A 968 -38.43 -3.90 2.16
C GLU A 968 -37.14 -3.89 1.32
N GLY A 969 -36.31 -4.94 1.40
CA GLY A 969 -34.96 -4.94 0.82
C GLY A 969 -33.98 -3.96 1.49
N LYS A 970 -34.44 -3.22 2.52
CA LYS A 970 -33.60 -2.41 3.40
C LYS A 970 -32.86 -3.34 4.36
N ARG A 971 -31.55 -3.49 4.13
CA ARG A 971 -30.66 -4.43 4.81
C ARG A 971 -30.17 -3.87 6.15
N ARG A 972 -31.11 -3.49 7.02
CA ARG A 972 -30.81 -2.95 8.35
C ARG A 972 -30.58 -4.10 9.33
N GLU A 973 -29.44 -4.09 10.00
CA GLU A 973 -29.07 -5.10 11.00
C GLU A 973 -29.07 -4.44 12.38
N ASP A 974 -30.26 -4.28 12.96
CA ASP A 974 -30.40 -3.75 14.31
C ASP A 974 -29.87 -4.75 15.33
N GLN A 975 -29.01 -4.29 16.23
CA GLN A 975 -28.53 -5.05 17.38
C GLN A 975 -28.85 -4.29 18.67
N LEU A 976 -29.06 -5.02 19.76
CA LEU A 976 -29.25 -4.48 21.10
C LEU A 976 -27.93 -4.51 21.87
N LEU A 977 -27.64 -3.43 22.60
CA LEU A 977 -26.45 -3.28 23.43
C LEU A 977 -26.75 -3.63 24.89
N LEU A 978 -25.84 -4.39 25.49
CA LEU A 978 -25.57 -4.37 26.92
C LEU A 978 -24.14 -3.88 27.12
N ARG A 979 -23.99 -2.75 27.79
CA ARG A 979 -22.70 -2.19 28.18
C ARG A 979 -22.57 -2.13 29.70
N ILE A 980 -21.38 -2.49 30.17
CA ILE A 980 -21.04 -2.59 31.59
C ILE A 980 -19.79 -1.77 31.84
N ALA A 981 -19.93 -0.68 32.59
CA ALA A 981 -18.82 0.19 32.97
C ALA A 981 -18.11 -0.33 34.23
N GLN A 982 -16.80 -0.15 34.33
CA GLN A 982 -16.06 -0.35 35.56
C GLN A 982 -14.94 0.69 35.79
N PRO A 983 -14.62 0.99 37.06
CA PRO A 983 -13.47 1.83 37.39
C PRO A 983 -12.15 1.24 36.90
N ALA A 984 -11.12 2.10 36.83
CA ALA A 984 -9.80 1.72 36.37
C ALA A 984 -9.25 0.46 37.08
N GLY A 985 -8.76 -0.48 36.29
CA GLY A 985 -8.13 -1.72 36.76
C GLY A 985 -9.09 -2.83 37.20
N LYS A 986 -10.39 -2.56 37.30
CA LYS A 986 -11.40 -3.59 37.60
C LYS A 986 -11.80 -4.32 36.32
N GLY A 987 -12.02 -5.63 36.41
CA GLY A 987 -12.22 -6.50 35.24
C GLY A 987 -13.58 -7.19 35.21
N TYR A 988 -13.93 -7.78 34.07
CA TYR A 988 -15.23 -8.39 33.82
C TYR A 988 -15.15 -9.92 33.80
N LEU A 989 -16.21 -10.59 34.25
CA LEU A 989 -16.44 -12.01 34.05
C LEU A 989 -17.90 -12.22 33.65
N VAL A 990 -18.14 -12.73 32.45
CA VAL A 990 -19.50 -12.97 31.91
C VAL A 990 -19.61 -14.37 31.32
N VAL A 991 -20.79 -14.98 31.44
CA VAL A 991 -21.13 -16.24 30.76
C VAL A 991 -22.12 -15.92 29.63
N LEU A 992 -21.79 -16.35 28.42
CA LEU A 992 -22.64 -16.27 27.23
C LEU A 992 -23.23 -17.65 26.96
N TYR A 993 -24.52 -17.83 27.25
CA TYR A 993 -25.23 -19.09 27.14
C TYR A 993 -26.28 -19.04 26.00
N PRO A 994 -25.94 -19.48 24.78
CA PRO A 994 -26.88 -19.53 23.66
C PRO A 994 -27.84 -20.71 23.80
N ARG A 995 -29.11 -20.50 23.46
CA ARG A 995 -30.16 -21.52 23.58
C ARG A 995 -31.19 -21.46 22.47
N LEU A 996 -31.61 -22.60 21.93
CA LEU A 996 -32.74 -22.67 21.00
C LEU A 996 -34.03 -22.27 21.71
N LYS A 997 -34.84 -21.39 21.10
CA LYS A 997 -36.08 -20.86 21.67
C LYS A 997 -37.05 -21.94 22.14
N GLU A 998 -37.20 -23.00 21.34
CA GLU A 998 -38.27 -24.00 21.51
C GLU A 998 -37.81 -25.30 22.18
N ALA A 999 -36.51 -25.44 22.52
CA ALA A 999 -35.95 -26.74 22.89
C ALA A 999 -34.99 -26.73 24.08
N ASP A 1000 -34.25 -25.63 24.29
CA ASP A 1000 -33.16 -25.63 25.26
C ASP A 1000 -33.59 -24.98 26.59
N PRO A 1001 -33.47 -25.68 27.73
CA PRO A 1001 -33.77 -25.09 29.02
C PRO A 1001 -32.70 -24.08 29.45
N PRO A 1002 -33.05 -23.09 30.29
CA PRO A 1002 -32.09 -22.15 30.85
C PRO A 1002 -31.10 -22.87 31.78
N ALA A 1003 -29.88 -22.36 31.85
CA ALA A 1003 -28.90 -22.77 32.85
C ALA A 1003 -29.10 -21.99 34.16
N THR A 1004 -28.63 -22.56 35.27
CA THR A 1004 -28.53 -21.86 36.56
C THR A 1004 -27.09 -21.40 36.77
N PHE A 1005 -26.92 -20.15 37.22
CA PHE A 1005 -25.60 -19.55 37.43
C PHE A 1005 -25.41 -19.16 38.90
N HIS A 1006 -24.23 -19.46 39.44
CA HIS A 1006 -23.86 -19.10 40.80
C HIS A 1006 -22.52 -18.36 40.79
N ARG A 1007 -22.52 -17.18 41.39
CA ARG A 1007 -21.32 -16.38 41.61
C ARG A 1007 -20.50 -16.99 42.74
N LEU A 1008 -19.22 -17.26 42.47
CA LEU A 1008 -18.29 -17.82 43.45
C LEU A 1008 -17.12 -16.87 43.78
N GLY A 1009 -16.94 -15.81 42.98
CA GLY A 1009 -15.93 -14.75 43.17
C GLY A 1009 -15.62 -14.07 41.84
N ASP A 1010 -14.69 -13.12 41.82
CA ASP A 1010 -14.38 -12.34 40.60
C ASP A 1010 -13.76 -13.16 39.47
N ASN A 1011 -13.14 -14.28 39.81
CA ASN A 1011 -12.45 -15.17 38.89
C ASN A 1011 -13.09 -16.56 38.84
N ALA A 1012 -14.27 -16.76 39.46
CA ALA A 1012 -14.89 -18.07 39.61
C ALA A 1012 -16.42 -18.02 39.47
N VAL A 1013 -16.97 -18.89 38.63
CA VAL A 1013 -18.42 -19.05 38.42
C VAL A 1013 -18.78 -20.53 38.32
N ARG A 1014 -19.94 -20.90 38.88
CA ARG A 1014 -20.53 -22.24 38.73
C ARG A 1014 -21.75 -22.16 37.82
N ILE A 1015 -21.82 -23.03 36.83
CA ILE A 1015 -22.88 -23.13 35.84
C ILE A 1015 -23.50 -24.52 35.92
N GLU A 1016 -24.82 -24.59 36.08
CA GLU A 1016 -25.57 -25.86 36.11
C GLU A 1016 -26.43 -25.96 34.86
N THR A 1017 -26.19 -27.00 34.07
CA THR A 1017 -26.88 -27.25 32.80
C THR A 1017 -27.63 -28.59 32.83
N THR A 1018 -28.27 -28.94 31.72
CA THR A 1018 -28.82 -30.29 31.53
C THR A 1018 -27.74 -31.37 31.52
N LEU A 1019 -26.50 -31.03 31.16
CA LEU A 1019 -25.39 -31.97 30.99
C LEU A 1019 -24.54 -32.13 32.26
N SER A 1020 -24.22 -31.02 32.93
CA SER A 1020 -23.20 -30.99 33.98
C SER A 1020 -23.33 -29.79 34.93
N THR A 1021 -22.67 -29.90 36.09
CA THR A 1021 -22.30 -28.76 36.93
C THR A 1021 -20.85 -28.40 36.64
N ASP A 1022 -20.62 -27.21 36.09
CA ASP A 1022 -19.33 -26.76 35.61
C ASP A 1022 -18.80 -25.61 36.48
N TYR A 1023 -17.54 -25.66 36.87
CA TYR A 1023 -16.79 -24.58 37.49
C TYR A 1023 -15.86 -23.99 36.44
N ALA A 1024 -15.95 -22.68 36.19
CA ALA A 1024 -14.99 -21.95 35.36
C ALA A 1024 -14.15 -21.05 36.27
N LEU A 1025 -12.83 -21.22 36.21
CA LEU A 1025 -11.84 -20.58 37.07
C LEU A 1025 -10.84 -19.84 36.18
N LEU A 1026 -10.95 -18.52 36.08
CA LEU A 1026 -10.23 -17.72 35.08
C LEU A 1026 -9.63 -16.44 35.69
N ALA A 1027 -8.31 -16.35 35.66
CA ALA A 1027 -7.57 -15.12 35.92
C ALA A 1027 -6.31 -15.06 35.03
N PRO A 1028 -5.77 -13.88 34.70
CA PRO A 1028 -4.51 -13.76 33.95
C PRO A 1028 -3.26 -14.12 34.77
N PHE A 1029 -3.42 -14.26 36.09
CA PHE A 1029 -2.37 -14.60 37.05
C PHE A 1029 -2.88 -15.68 38.01
N GLU A 1030 -1.98 -16.32 38.73
CA GLU A 1030 -2.33 -17.34 39.72
C GLU A 1030 -3.25 -16.79 40.81
N PHE A 1031 -4.32 -17.53 41.13
CA PHE A 1031 -5.20 -17.25 42.24
C PHE A 1031 -5.62 -18.54 42.94
N SER A 1032 -6.03 -18.41 44.21
CA SER A 1032 -6.57 -19.52 45.00
C SER A 1032 -8.09 -19.42 45.07
N PHE A 1033 -8.75 -20.57 45.00
CA PHE A 1033 -10.18 -20.72 45.09
C PHE A 1033 -10.52 -21.97 45.90
N LYS A 1034 -11.59 -21.90 46.70
CA LYS A 1034 -12.11 -23.03 47.47
C LYS A 1034 -13.62 -22.93 47.59
N ASP A 1035 -14.28 -24.01 47.21
CA ASP A 1035 -15.69 -24.30 47.43
C ASP A 1035 -15.83 -25.72 48.02
N GLU A 1036 -17.03 -26.13 48.40
CA GLU A 1036 -17.31 -27.44 49.01
C GLU A 1036 -16.74 -28.62 48.21
N ARG A 1037 -16.75 -28.53 46.87
CA ARG A 1037 -16.38 -29.62 45.94
C ARG A 1037 -15.02 -29.46 45.27
N VAL A 1038 -14.47 -28.25 45.23
CA VAL A 1038 -13.29 -27.90 44.44
C VAL A 1038 -12.37 -27.00 45.26
N GLN A 1039 -11.12 -27.42 45.40
CA GLN A 1039 -10.02 -26.52 45.79
C GLN A 1039 -9.11 -26.34 44.58
N PHE A 1040 -8.67 -25.11 44.33
CA PHE A 1040 -7.87 -24.76 43.16
C PHE A 1040 -6.86 -23.67 43.53
N LYS A 1041 -5.65 -23.82 43.02
CA LYS A 1041 -4.65 -22.78 42.92
C LYS A 1041 -4.03 -22.87 41.53
N GLY A 1042 -4.15 -21.80 40.76
CA GLY A 1042 -3.70 -21.77 39.37
C GLY A 1042 -4.22 -20.57 38.61
N GLN A 1043 -4.10 -20.60 37.28
CA GLN A 1043 -4.44 -19.46 36.41
C GLN A 1043 -5.76 -19.64 35.66
N ALA A 1044 -5.89 -20.69 34.83
CA ALA A 1044 -7.10 -20.95 34.06
C ALA A 1044 -7.43 -22.44 34.01
N ALA A 1045 -8.59 -22.81 34.56
CA ALA A 1045 -9.05 -24.20 34.56
C ALA A 1045 -10.58 -24.30 34.56
N THR A 1046 -11.07 -25.50 34.27
CA THR A 1046 -12.46 -25.87 34.51
C THR A 1046 -12.58 -27.23 35.18
N VAL A 1047 -13.59 -27.36 36.04
CA VAL A 1047 -13.98 -28.64 36.66
C VAL A 1047 -15.44 -28.91 36.30
N ARG A 1048 -15.70 -29.98 35.57
CA ARG A 1048 -17.03 -30.35 35.07
C ARG A 1048 -17.49 -31.64 35.70
N PHE A 1049 -18.62 -31.60 36.40
CA PHE A 1049 -19.27 -32.77 36.99
C PHE A 1049 -20.47 -33.16 36.12
N PHE A 1050 -20.29 -34.14 35.24
CA PHE A 1050 -21.34 -34.62 34.34
C PHE A 1050 -22.38 -35.42 35.09
N LYS A 1051 -23.65 -35.32 34.66
CA LYS A 1051 -24.74 -36.12 35.21
C LYS A 1051 -24.57 -37.63 35.00
N SER A 1052 -23.72 -38.03 34.06
CA SER A 1052 -23.31 -39.42 33.86
C SER A 1052 -22.42 -39.98 34.98
N GLY A 1053 -21.93 -39.13 35.90
CA GLY A 1053 -20.97 -39.49 36.94
C GLY A 1053 -19.50 -39.26 36.56
N ARG A 1054 -19.22 -38.85 35.32
CA ARG A 1054 -17.87 -38.44 34.88
C ARG A 1054 -17.51 -37.07 35.45
N ILE A 1055 -16.27 -36.90 35.88
CA ILE A 1055 -15.71 -35.62 36.31
C ILE A 1055 -14.52 -35.29 35.41
N ALA A 1056 -14.50 -34.11 34.80
CA ALA A 1056 -13.38 -33.64 33.99
C ALA A 1056 -12.74 -32.40 34.62
N VAL A 1057 -11.45 -32.47 34.92
CA VAL A 1057 -10.63 -31.34 35.35
C VAL A 1057 -9.72 -30.97 34.20
N ALA A 1058 -9.96 -29.83 33.56
CA ALA A 1058 -9.16 -29.35 32.44
C ALA A 1058 -8.32 -28.14 32.89
N ASN A 1059 -7.00 -28.29 32.90
CA ASN A 1059 -6.08 -27.17 33.05
C ASN A 1059 -5.83 -26.55 31.67
N CYS A 1060 -6.07 -25.25 31.54
CA CYS A 1060 -6.00 -24.55 30.26
C CYS A 1060 -4.70 -23.76 30.13
N GLU A 1061 -4.24 -23.14 31.21
CA GLU A 1061 -3.04 -22.30 31.23
C GLU A 1061 -2.38 -22.30 32.61
N GLY A 1062 -1.04 -22.24 32.61
CA GLY A 1062 -0.24 -22.11 33.82
C GLY A 1062 -0.19 -23.37 34.68
N LYS A 1063 0.30 -23.20 35.91
CA LYS A 1063 0.35 -24.25 36.92
C LYS A 1063 -1.03 -24.46 37.54
N ILE A 1064 -1.27 -25.69 37.98
CA ILE A 1064 -2.45 -26.07 38.74
C ILE A 1064 -2.07 -26.92 39.93
N GLU A 1065 -2.69 -26.62 41.06
CA GLU A 1065 -2.86 -27.48 42.21
C GLU A 1065 -4.35 -27.50 42.54
N ALA A 1066 -5.00 -28.63 42.33
CA ALA A 1066 -6.43 -28.78 42.56
C ALA A 1066 -6.74 -30.00 43.42
N SER A 1067 -7.75 -29.91 44.26
CA SER A 1067 -8.35 -31.06 44.94
C SER A 1067 -9.80 -31.20 44.52
N VAL A 1068 -10.12 -32.31 43.84
CA VAL A 1068 -11.45 -32.59 43.28
C VAL A 1068 -11.81 -34.04 43.58
N SER A 1069 -12.97 -34.27 44.21
CA SER A 1069 -13.46 -35.61 44.57
C SER A 1069 -12.44 -36.50 45.29
N GLY A 1070 -11.71 -35.92 46.25
CA GLY A 1070 -10.71 -36.64 47.04
C GLY A 1070 -9.40 -36.95 46.31
N LYS A 1071 -9.23 -36.47 45.07
CA LYS A 1071 -7.99 -36.57 44.31
C LYS A 1071 -7.24 -35.26 44.28
N ARG A 1072 -5.92 -35.30 44.54
CA ARG A 1072 -5.04 -34.14 44.39
C ARG A 1072 -4.42 -34.18 42.99
N ILE A 1073 -4.59 -33.11 42.24
CA ILE A 1073 -4.10 -32.96 40.87
C ILE A 1073 -3.09 -31.82 40.88
N THR A 1074 -1.87 -32.09 40.45
CA THR A 1074 -0.84 -31.07 40.29
C THR A 1074 -0.26 -31.14 38.88
N GLY A 1075 0.09 -30.01 38.29
CA GLY A 1075 0.62 -29.99 36.93
C GLY A 1075 0.82 -28.61 36.36
N GLU A 1076 1.22 -28.57 35.10
CA GLU A 1076 1.40 -27.35 34.32
C GLU A 1076 1.10 -27.62 32.84
N GLY A 1077 0.58 -26.61 32.14
CA GLY A 1077 0.24 -26.69 30.72
C GLY A 1077 -1.14 -27.31 30.45
N ALA A 1078 -1.49 -27.48 29.18
CA ALA A 1078 -2.83 -27.91 28.78
C ALA A 1078 -3.04 -29.42 28.95
N PHE A 1079 -3.94 -29.83 29.82
CA PHE A 1079 -4.30 -31.24 30.03
C PHE A 1079 -5.72 -31.42 30.61
N VAL A 1080 -6.26 -32.62 30.45
CA VAL A 1080 -7.52 -33.05 31.05
C VAL A 1080 -7.30 -34.29 31.91
N VAL A 1081 -7.79 -34.26 33.14
CA VAL A 1081 -7.96 -35.42 34.03
C VAL A 1081 -9.43 -35.78 34.06
N SER A 1082 -9.77 -36.99 33.64
CA SER A 1082 -11.13 -37.55 33.74
C SER A 1082 -11.19 -38.59 34.87
N ILE A 1083 -12.17 -38.46 35.75
CA ILE A 1083 -12.43 -39.34 36.89
C ILE A 1083 -13.81 -39.97 36.72
N GLU A 1084 -13.87 -41.29 36.67
CA GLU A 1084 -15.11 -42.08 36.58
C GLU A 1084 -15.03 -43.22 37.61
N GLY A 1085 -15.76 -43.07 38.73
CA GLY A 1085 -15.58 -43.94 39.89
C GLY A 1085 -14.13 -43.89 40.38
N ASN A 1086 -13.45 -45.05 40.41
CA ASN A 1086 -12.03 -45.15 40.81
C ASN A 1086 -11.05 -45.00 39.64
N LYS A 1087 -11.54 -44.91 38.39
CA LYS A 1087 -10.68 -44.83 37.20
C LYS A 1087 -10.31 -43.37 36.94
N VAL A 1088 -9.00 -43.12 36.86
CA VAL A 1088 -8.43 -41.83 36.45
C VAL A 1088 -7.80 -41.98 35.08
N THR A 1089 -8.17 -41.10 34.14
CA THR A 1089 -7.57 -41.02 32.80
C THR A 1089 -6.98 -39.64 32.60
N ILE A 1090 -5.75 -39.57 32.12
CA ILE A 1090 -5.02 -38.32 31.87
C ILE A 1090 -4.82 -38.16 30.37
N ARG A 1091 -5.10 -36.98 29.83
CA ARG A 1091 -4.78 -36.59 28.45
C ARG A 1091 -4.05 -35.26 28.45
N LYS A 1092 -2.83 -35.25 27.89
CA LYS A 1092 -2.04 -34.04 27.69
C LYS A 1092 -2.32 -33.48 26.30
N HIS A 1093 -2.54 -32.17 26.20
CA HIS A 1093 -2.86 -31.46 24.96
C HIS A 1093 -1.75 -30.49 24.52
N ASP A 1094 -0.71 -30.37 25.35
CA ASP A 1094 0.58 -29.78 25.00
C ASP A 1094 1.68 -30.82 25.29
N LYS A 1095 2.71 -30.86 24.44
CA LYS A 1095 3.88 -31.74 24.59
C LYS A 1095 4.66 -31.43 25.87
N THR A 1096 4.62 -30.19 26.36
CA THR A 1096 5.32 -29.78 27.58
C THR A 1096 4.49 -29.97 28.85
N ALA A 1097 3.22 -30.37 28.72
CA ALA A 1097 2.33 -30.50 29.86
C ALA A 1097 2.80 -31.58 30.86
N THR A 1098 2.76 -31.24 32.13
CA THR A 1098 3.05 -32.14 33.25
C THR A 1098 1.80 -32.28 34.12
N VAL A 1099 1.53 -33.49 34.62
CA VAL A 1099 0.39 -33.74 35.49
C VAL A 1099 0.62 -34.99 36.31
N GLN A 1100 0.29 -34.90 37.60
CA GLN A 1100 0.28 -35.97 38.58
C GLN A 1100 -1.07 -35.97 39.30
N VAL A 1101 -1.59 -37.16 39.58
CA VAL A 1101 -2.84 -37.36 40.32
C VAL A 1101 -2.58 -38.34 41.46
N ASP A 1102 -2.77 -37.87 42.69
CA ASP A 1102 -2.66 -38.66 43.93
C ASP A 1102 -4.07 -39.02 44.46
#